data_AF-A0A9P1G1F2-F1
#
_entry.id   AF-A0A9P1G1F2-F1
#
_cell.length_a   1.000
_cell.length_b   1.000
_cell.length_c   1.000
_cell.angle_alpha   90.00
_cell.angle_beta   90.00
_cell.angle_gamma   90.00
#
_symmetry.space_group_name_H-M   'P 1'
#
loop_
_entity.id
_entity.type
_entity.pdbx_description
1 polymer ?
#
loop_
_entity_poly.entity_id
_entity_poly.type
_entity_poly.pdbx_seq_one_letter_code
_entity_poly.pdbx_strand_id
1 'polypeptide(L)'
;MAESDTGLDFPLDGDGKRSTTGLNQGAFAAAVKAHSKEAYEAAVAEKKWRFGYVKHVVKQTQLASAKEETALGIARDGLEYLHSNMQFCRGGETMALKDAMGKFQGSFESVEIKGQGTLNRTFEVPYKGRTLSGDELNLQIHSWLQRGVIELDTAAALCKVAETPEWMDLSDHTFVLFGAGSAMGPFPILMALGAHVVAIDLPRPQIWQRLIATARASPGKLTLPLTEKAPSDASDAQLAALAGCDLLRQTPEVRNWLRGVCGTGRVVLGAYCYADGPLFVRVSMAMDAIIADLVENLKEKPVIAYLCTPTDAHVCTASSKQAAQDNLRKAPAWQAMLSAVMKFAKMGLAPNRIKEDQSSSLPVVDAIVKEQGPNYCLAKRLQHWRAILSRSKGSKVSSNVAPATATASVVSNKSFALAYKGMHHFKPMEVFQGETSNAVMLGLLVNDLRNPLSAGRPENHLQNPMQLFTATAFHGGAWRTGYKFSTIGPCSAVAYIIASMLVPCWLVIYSSLQMMGWSWALFLIGSQGAASAEETISKFTYFQIAEVIHAVLGMVPSSPLTTAMQITSRVGAVQVVACASSSASRSAMLPWMTLFYIAWSVTEVIRYLYYALNTAGVQVAPLTWLRYSTFLLLYPAGVTGELGTVFTALPEMAAKATEPCGLSSSCGTLPAFLVKATFAGVLVIYALGFPMLFGTMLGQRKKVLRRLKDASKEKKTK
;
A
#
# COMPACT_ATOMS: atom_id res chain seq x y z
N MET A 1 26.70 4.85 -40.00
CA MET A 1 26.25 4.03 -38.86
C MET A 1 26.16 4.97 -37.67
N ALA A 2 24.95 5.15 -37.13
CA ALA A 2 24.67 6.19 -36.13
C ALA A 2 25.34 5.87 -34.77
N GLU A 3 25.58 6.90 -33.95
CA GLU A 3 26.04 6.83 -32.55
C GLU A 3 25.15 5.96 -31.61
N SER A 4 24.11 5.30 -32.13
CA SER A 4 23.16 4.46 -31.40
C SER A 4 23.71 3.10 -30.95
N ASP A 5 24.84 2.65 -31.51
CA ASP A 5 25.32 1.26 -31.35
C ASP A 5 26.49 1.11 -30.36
N THR A 6 26.77 2.11 -29.52
CA THR A 6 27.88 2.04 -28.55
C THR A 6 27.40 1.72 -27.13
N GLY A 7 27.99 0.69 -26.52
CA GLY A 7 27.81 0.28 -25.14
C GLY A 7 27.36 -1.18 -24.96
N LEU A 8 27.01 -1.53 -23.73
CA LEU A 8 26.47 -2.83 -23.34
C LEU A 8 25.07 -3.05 -23.95
N ASP A 9 24.85 -4.19 -24.60
CA ASP A 9 23.60 -4.54 -25.28
C ASP A 9 23.33 -6.07 -25.27
N PHE A 10 22.12 -6.45 -25.68
CA PHE A 10 21.70 -7.85 -25.83
C PHE A 10 22.45 -8.54 -26.97
N PRO A 11 22.57 -9.87 -27.01
CA PRO A 11 23.11 -10.56 -28.20
C PRO A 11 22.21 -10.38 -29.43
N LEU A 12 22.81 -10.51 -30.62
CA LEU A 12 22.07 -10.63 -31.88
C LEU A 12 21.38 -12.01 -31.94
N ASP A 13 20.14 -12.04 -32.41
CA ASP A 13 19.43 -13.27 -32.75
C ASP A 13 19.78 -13.75 -34.17
N GLY A 14 19.17 -14.87 -34.60
CA GLY A 14 19.40 -15.45 -35.92
C GLY A 14 18.98 -14.55 -37.10
N ASP A 15 18.16 -13.52 -36.85
CA ASP A 15 17.74 -12.53 -37.83
C ASP A 15 18.59 -11.24 -37.77
N GLY A 16 19.68 -11.26 -36.97
CA GLY A 16 20.55 -10.10 -36.78
C GLY A 16 19.92 -8.98 -35.95
N LYS A 17 18.88 -9.26 -35.14
CA LYS A 17 18.22 -8.28 -34.27
C LYS A 17 18.59 -8.50 -32.80
N ARG A 18 18.64 -7.41 -32.04
CA ARG A 18 18.84 -7.45 -30.58
C ARG A 18 17.57 -7.95 -29.89
N SER A 19 17.52 -9.22 -29.49
CA SER A 19 16.33 -9.82 -28.87
C SER A 19 16.50 -10.07 -27.38
N THR A 20 15.66 -9.42 -26.56
CA THR A 20 15.68 -9.64 -25.10
C THR A 20 15.07 -10.96 -24.66
N THR A 21 14.14 -11.51 -25.46
CA THR A 21 13.38 -12.70 -25.08
C THR A 21 14.26 -13.94 -25.02
N GLY A 22 15.11 -14.15 -26.04
CA GLY A 22 16.00 -15.31 -26.12
C GLY A 22 17.03 -15.32 -24.98
N LEU A 23 17.69 -14.18 -24.73
CA LEU A 23 18.61 -14.05 -23.60
C LEU A 23 17.91 -14.33 -22.27
N ASN A 24 16.70 -13.79 -22.08
CA ASN A 24 15.97 -13.95 -20.83
C ASN A 24 15.59 -15.41 -20.56
N GLN A 25 14.98 -16.07 -21.54
CA GLN A 25 14.67 -17.49 -21.47
C GLN A 25 15.94 -18.34 -21.25
N GLY A 26 17.00 -18.03 -22.00
CA GLY A 26 18.29 -18.71 -21.91
C GLY A 26 18.92 -18.59 -20.52
N ALA A 27 18.87 -17.42 -19.89
CA ALA A 27 19.41 -17.21 -18.55
C ALA A 27 18.69 -18.05 -17.49
N PHE A 28 17.35 -18.05 -17.51
CA PHE A 28 16.56 -18.86 -16.58
C PHE A 28 16.70 -20.37 -16.83
N ALA A 29 16.81 -20.80 -18.10
CA ALA A 29 17.05 -22.18 -18.45
C ALA A 29 18.45 -22.64 -18.03
N ALA A 30 19.50 -21.88 -18.38
CA ALA A 30 20.88 -22.17 -18.03
C ALA A 30 21.05 -22.33 -16.52
N ALA A 31 20.45 -21.43 -15.73
CA ALA A 31 20.50 -21.46 -14.28
C ALA A 31 19.96 -22.76 -13.66
N VAL A 32 19.01 -23.46 -14.28
CA VAL A 32 18.46 -24.72 -13.73
C VAL A 32 19.00 -25.98 -14.38
N LYS A 33 19.81 -25.86 -15.44
CA LYS A 33 20.26 -26.98 -16.29
C LYS A 33 20.97 -28.08 -15.49
N ALA A 34 21.88 -27.71 -14.60
CA ALA A 34 22.63 -28.65 -13.77
C ALA A 34 21.84 -29.22 -12.58
N HIS A 35 20.64 -28.68 -12.32
CA HIS A 35 19.90 -28.92 -11.07
C HIS A 35 18.53 -29.58 -11.27
N SER A 36 17.93 -29.43 -12.46
CA SER A 36 16.67 -30.08 -12.81
C SER A 36 16.50 -30.17 -14.32
N LYS A 37 16.66 -31.38 -14.86
CA LYS A 37 16.42 -31.67 -16.29
C LYS A 37 15.01 -31.28 -16.72
N GLU A 38 14.01 -31.63 -15.92
CA GLU A 38 12.60 -31.29 -16.18
C GLU A 38 12.38 -29.78 -16.25
N ALA A 39 12.90 -29.01 -15.28
CA ALA A 39 12.72 -27.56 -15.26
C ALA A 39 13.45 -26.88 -16.43
N TYR A 40 14.63 -27.39 -16.80
CA TYR A 40 15.39 -26.93 -17.97
C TYR A 40 14.62 -27.17 -19.28
N GLU A 41 14.18 -28.41 -19.52
CA GLU A 41 13.42 -28.77 -20.73
C GLU A 41 12.12 -27.96 -20.83
N ALA A 42 11.42 -27.78 -19.71
CA ALA A 42 10.21 -26.95 -19.66
C ALA A 42 10.51 -25.47 -19.98
N ALA A 43 11.60 -24.91 -19.47
CA ALA A 43 11.99 -23.53 -19.74
C ALA A 43 12.37 -23.33 -21.21
N VAL A 44 13.13 -24.25 -21.81
CA VAL A 44 13.51 -24.21 -23.24
C VAL A 44 12.29 -24.38 -24.15
N ALA A 45 11.33 -25.22 -23.78
CA ALA A 45 10.12 -25.49 -24.57
C ALA A 45 9.08 -24.34 -24.55
N GLU A 46 9.21 -23.34 -23.68
CA GLU A 46 8.24 -22.24 -23.55
C GLU A 46 8.29 -21.25 -24.73
N LYS A 47 7.44 -21.49 -25.73
CA LYS A 47 7.38 -20.68 -26.96
C LYS A 47 6.91 -19.24 -26.73
N LYS A 48 6.15 -18.96 -25.67
CA LYS A 48 5.58 -17.63 -25.37
C LYS A 48 6.16 -17.05 -24.09
N TRP A 49 7.48 -17.00 -24.00
CA TRP A 49 8.23 -16.57 -22.81
C TRP A 49 7.70 -15.30 -22.16
N ARG A 50 7.39 -14.25 -22.94
CA ARG A 50 6.81 -12.98 -22.48
C ARG A 50 5.58 -13.14 -21.57
N PHE A 51 4.81 -14.20 -21.77
CA PHE A 51 3.60 -14.51 -21.04
C PHE A 51 3.72 -15.74 -20.11
N GLY A 52 4.66 -16.64 -20.39
CA GLY A 52 4.84 -17.92 -19.70
C GLY A 52 5.94 -17.96 -18.63
N TYR A 53 6.83 -16.95 -18.57
CA TYR A 53 8.03 -16.97 -17.70
C TYR A 53 7.74 -17.20 -16.20
N VAL A 54 6.62 -16.69 -15.68
CA VAL A 54 6.29 -16.69 -14.23
C VAL A 54 6.42 -18.08 -13.60
N LYS A 55 5.89 -19.12 -14.24
CA LYS A 55 5.94 -20.50 -13.70
C LYS A 55 7.37 -21.04 -13.60
N HIS A 56 8.26 -20.63 -14.51
CA HIS A 56 9.66 -21.04 -14.51
C HIS A 56 10.46 -20.34 -13.42
N VAL A 57 10.19 -19.05 -13.16
CA VAL A 57 10.82 -18.30 -12.07
C VAL A 57 10.40 -18.84 -10.70
N VAL A 58 9.11 -19.16 -10.54
CA VAL A 58 8.61 -19.80 -9.31
C VAL A 58 9.26 -21.17 -9.12
N LYS A 59 9.32 -22.01 -10.17
CA LYS A 59 9.97 -23.32 -10.08
C LYS A 59 11.47 -23.22 -9.76
N GLN A 60 12.18 -22.26 -10.34
CA GLN A 60 13.59 -21.99 -10.01
C GLN A 60 13.75 -21.62 -8.52
N THR A 61 12.88 -20.75 -7.99
CA THR A 61 12.92 -20.37 -6.57
C THR A 61 12.63 -21.57 -5.66
N GLN A 62 11.71 -22.46 -6.06
CA GLN A 62 11.46 -23.72 -5.34
C GLN A 62 12.70 -24.63 -5.33
N LEU A 63 13.36 -24.81 -6.48
CA LEU A 63 14.59 -25.58 -6.57
C LEU A 63 15.70 -24.97 -5.69
N ALA A 64 15.88 -23.64 -5.74
CA ALA A 64 16.85 -22.94 -4.91
C ALA A 64 16.55 -23.08 -3.40
N SER A 65 15.26 -23.16 -3.02
CA SER A 65 14.89 -23.30 -1.60
C SER A 65 15.26 -24.66 -0.99
N ALA A 66 15.47 -25.70 -1.82
CA ALA A 66 15.68 -27.06 -1.33
C ALA A 66 17.03 -27.28 -0.64
N LYS A 67 18.13 -26.81 -1.25
CA LYS A 67 19.50 -26.98 -0.73
C LYS A 67 20.37 -25.78 -1.06
N GLU A 68 21.34 -25.51 -0.17
CA GLU A 68 22.32 -24.44 -0.35
C GLU A 68 23.11 -24.57 -1.66
N GLU A 69 23.66 -25.76 -1.93
CA GLU A 69 24.44 -26.02 -3.15
C GLU A 69 23.62 -25.72 -4.43
N THR A 70 22.33 -26.09 -4.43
CA THR A 70 21.43 -25.81 -5.55
C THR A 70 21.16 -24.31 -5.69
N ALA A 71 20.94 -23.58 -4.58
CA ALA A 71 20.75 -22.13 -4.63
C ALA A 71 21.96 -21.41 -5.23
N LEU A 72 23.16 -21.74 -4.73
CA LEU A 72 24.42 -21.14 -5.19
C LEU A 72 24.74 -21.55 -6.63
N GLY A 73 24.50 -22.81 -7.01
CA GLY A 73 24.68 -23.29 -8.38
C GLY A 73 23.77 -22.58 -9.38
N ILE A 74 22.47 -22.43 -9.06
CA ILE A 74 21.51 -21.69 -9.88
C ILE A 74 21.98 -20.24 -10.10
N ALA A 75 22.43 -19.58 -9.03
CA ALA A 75 22.90 -18.21 -9.12
C ALA A 75 24.17 -18.08 -9.98
N ARG A 76 25.14 -18.98 -9.77
CA ARG A 76 26.40 -18.99 -10.53
C ARG A 76 26.16 -19.22 -12.00
N ASP A 77 25.39 -20.25 -12.34
CA ASP A 77 25.19 -20.68 -13.72
C ASP A 77 24.34 -19.65 -14.51
N GLY A 78 23.36 -19.01 -13.85
CA GLY A 78 22.60 -17.92 -14.42
C GLY A 78 23.43 -16.67 -14.70
N LEU A 79 24.31 -16.28 -13.77
CA LEU A 79 25.22 -15.15 -13.97
C LEU A 79 26.29 -15.45 -15.02
N GLU A 80 26.90 -16.64 -15.03
CA GLU A 80 27.89 -17.02 -16.04
C GLU A 80 27.29 -16.96 -17.45
N TYR A 81 26.06 -17.44 -17.61
CA TYR A 81 25.33 -17.31 -18.88
C TYR A 81 25.19 -15.84 -19.30
N LEU A 82 24.76 -14.96 -18.39
CA LEU A 82 24.57 -13.54 -18.70
C LEU A 82 25.89 -12.85 -19.06
N HIS A 83 26.96 -13.10 -18.31
CA HIS A 83 28.30 -12.55 -18.56
C HIS A 83 28.89 -13.00 -19.89
N SER A 84 28.63 -14.23 -20.29
CA SER A 84 29.14 -14.81 -21.53
C SER A 84 28.34 -14.38 -22.77
N ASN A 85 27.05 -14.05 -22.61
CA ASN A 85 26.15 -13.78 -23.74
C ASN A 85 25.80 -12.30 -23.93
N MET A 86 25.88 -11.47 -22.89
CA MET A 86 25.73 -10.02 -23.04
C MET A 86 26.89 -9.47 -23.85
N GLN A 87 26.61 -8.55 -24.76
CA GLN A 87 27.58 -8.03 -25.70
C GLN A 87 27.91 -6.58 -25.41
N PHE A 88 29.14 -6.16 -25.70
CA PHE A 88 29.58 -4.78 -25.60
C PHE A 88 30.05 -4.32 -26.98
N CYS A 89 29.46 -3.22 -27.45
CA CYS A 89 29.69 -2.69 -28.78
C CYS A 89 30.46 -1.36 -28.69
N ARG A 90 31.60 -1.22 -29.38
CA ARG A 90 32.34 0.06 -29.42
C ARG A 90 33.24 0.11 -30.64
N GLY A 91 33.26 1.25 -31.35
CA GLY A 91 34.15 1.46 -32.50
C GLY A 91 33.91 0.47 -33.65
N GLY A 92 32.69 -0.02 -33.83
CA GLY A 92 32.34 -1.01 -34.86
C GLY A 92 32.62 -2.47 -34.48
N GLU A 93 33.27 -2.71 -33.34
CA GLU A 93 33.49 -4.06 -32.81
C GLU A 93 32.41 -4.45 -31.81
N THR A 94 32.07 -5.75 -31.79
CA THR A 94 31.18 -6.37 -30.81
C THR A 94 31.91 -7.53 -30.13
N MET A 95 31.94 -7.55 -28.80
CA MET A 95 32.59 -8.59 -28.00
C MET A 95 31.72 -8.98 -26.80
N ALA A 96 32.02 -10.07 -26.11
CA ALA A 96 31.33 -10.39 -24.86
C ALA A 96 31.65 -9.34 -23.79
N LEU A 97 30.71 -9.08 -22.87
CA LEU A 97 30.91 -8.13 -21.77
C LEU A 97 32.16 -8.50 -20.96
N LYS A 98 32.36 -9.79 -20.68
CA LYS A 98 33.55 -10.30 -19.98
C LYS A 98 34.87 -9.89 -20.66
N ASP A 99 34.92 -9.93 -21.98
CA ASP A 99 36.11 -9.55 -22.76
C ASP A 99 36.32 -8.03 -22.77
N ALA A 100 35.23 -7.26 -22.89
CA ALA A 100 35.28 -5.80 -22.84
C ALA A 100 35.84 -5.29 -21.50
N MET A 101 35.50 -5.95 -20.40
CA MET A 101 36.06 -5.65 -19.07
C MET A 101 37.58 -5.89 -19.00
N GLY A 102 38.16 -6.76 -19.83
CA GLY A 102 39.60 -6.94 -19.93
C GLY A 102 40.29 -6.00 -20.93
N LYS A 103 39.59 -5.59 -21.99
CA LYS A 103 40.17 -4.84 -23.12
C LYS A 103 40.35 -3.35 -22.84
N PHE A 104 39.35 -2.69 -22.25
CA PHE A 104 39.36 -1.22 -22.12
C PHE A 104 39.97 -0.77 -20.79
N GLN A 105 41.04 0.02 -20.87
CA GLN A 105 41.86 0.45 -19.73
C GLN A 105 41.65 1.91 -19.31
N GLY A 106 40.74 2.64 -19.97
CA GLY A 106 40.44 4.04 -19.62
C GLY A 106 39.91 4.19 -18.19
N SER A 107 39.91 5.42 -17.67
CA SER A 107 39.43 5.74 -16.33
C SER A 107 38.86 7.17 -16.29
N PHE A 108 38.52 7.66 -15.11
CA PHE A 108 38.01 9.02 -14.88
C PHE A 108 38.92 9.79 -13.93
N GLU A 109 38.95 11.10 -14.09
CA GLU A 109 39.45 12.01 -13.07
C GLU A 109 38.44 12.13 -11.93
N SER A 110 38.82 12.76 -10.82
CA SER A 110 37.91 12.94 -9.68
C SER A 110 38.13 14.24 -8.94
N VAL A 111 37.04 14.75 -8.40
CA VAL A 111 37.05 15.82 -7.41
C VAL A 111 36.32 15.38 -6.16
N GLU A 112 36.84 15.79 -5.00
CA GLU A 112 36.18 15.61 -3.73
C GLU A 112 35.54 16.92 -3.26
N ILE A 113 34.33 16.80 -2.75
CA ILE A 113 33.52 17.88 -2.21
C ILE A 113 33.24 17.53 -0.75
N LYS A 114 33.81 18.31 0.15
CA LYS A 114 33.54 18.21 1.59
C LYS A 114 32.38 19.12 1.94
N GLY A 115 31.39 18.57 2.63
CA GLY A 115 30.28 19.31 3.19
C GLY A 115 30.65 20.06 4.48
N GLN A 116 29.78 20.97 4.91
CA GLN A 116 29.97 21.80 6.10
C GLN A 116 28.81 21.70 7.12
N GLY A 117 27.89 20.77 6.92
CA GLY A 117 26.74 20.56 7.79
C GLY A 117 27.07 19.85 9.11
N THR A 118 26.08 19.80 10.00
CA THR A 118 26.16 19.10 11.28
C THR A 118 25.51 17.72 11.19
N LEU A 119 26.13 16.71 11.81
CA LEU A 119 25.60 15.34 11.87
C LEU A 119 24.36 15.25 12.78
N ASN A 120 23.25 14.77 12.23
CA ASN A 120 22.08 14.34 13.01
C ASN A 120 22.09 12.81 13.12
N ARG A 121 22.14 12.30 14.36
CA ARG A 121 22.19 10.85 14.66
C ARG A 121 20.82 10.24 14.91
N THR A 122 19.74 11.00 14.75
CA THR A 122 18.38 10.53 15.02
C THR A 122 17.88 9.70 13.84
N PHE A 123 17.40 8.49 14.11
CA PHE A 123 16.68 7.69 13.11
C PHE A 123 15.23 8.18 13.00
N GLU A 124 14.92 8.81 11.87
CA GLU A 124 13.61 9.41 11.59
C GLU A 124 12.93 8.73 10.40
N VAL A 125 11.63 8.49 10.53
CA VAL A 125 10.82 7.87 9.47
C VAL A 125 9.60 8.74 9.17
N PRO A 126 9.55 9.41 8.00
CA PRO A 126 8.35 10.07 7.53
C PRO A 126 7.23 9.07 7.31
N TYR A 127 6.05 9.28 7.90
CA TYR A 127 4.90 8.40 7.77
C TYR A 127 3.57 9.16 7.91
N LYS A 128 2.75 9.14 6.85
CA LYS A 128 1.40 9.74 6.81
C LYS A 128 1.37 11.21 7.26
N GLY A 129 2.31 12.01 6.76
CA GLY A 129 2.39 13.45 7.03
C GLY A 129 3.00 13.83 8.39
N ARG A 130 3.58 12.86 9.10
CA ARG A 130 4.35 13.08 10.34
C ARG A 130 5.76 12.52 10.18
N THR A 131 6.70 12.99 10.98
CA THR A 131 8.04 12.41 11.10
C THR A 131 8.14 11.69 12.43
N LEU A 132 8.32 10.37 12.40
CA LEU A 132 8.33 9.53 13.60
C LEU A 132 9.78 9.25 14.02
N SER A 133 10.04 9.30 15.33
CA SER A 133 11.31 8.89 15.95
C SER A 133 11.06 8.39 17.38
N GLY A 134 12.08 7.77 18.00
CA GLY A 134 12.00 7.25 19.37
C GLY A 134 10.79 6.33 19.60
N ASP A 135 10.07 6.56 20.70
CA ASP A 135 8.92 5.74 21.11
C ASP A 135 7.77 5.75 20.10
N GLU A 136 7.50 6.88 19.44
CA GLU A 136 6.44 6.95 18.42
C GLU A 136 6.76 6.06 17.22
N LEU A 137 8.03 6.02 16.81
CA LEU A 137 8.49 5.13 15.76
C LEU A 137 8.40 3.66 16.20
N ASN A 138 8.84 3.34 17.41
CA ASN A 138 8.74 1.99 17.96
C ASN A 138 7.28 1.51 17.99
N LEU A 139 6.34 2.32 18.46
CA LEU A 139 4.91 1.99 18.43
C LEU A 139 4.39 1.74 17.01
N GLN A 140 4.84 2.53 16.04
CA GLN A 140 4.45 2.36 14.64
C GLN A 140 5.04 1.07 14.02
N ILE A 141 6.29 0.73 14.33
CA ILE A 141 6.93 -0.52 13.90
C ILE A 141 6.17 -1.73 14.46
N HIS A 142 5.84 -1.72 15.76
CA HIS A 142 5.05 -2.77 16.38
C HIS A 142 3.65 -2.88 15.76
N SER A 143 3.02 -1.74 15.40
CA SER A 143 1.74 -1.76 14.68
C SER A 143 1.86 -2.42 13.30
N TRP A 144 2.94 -2.16 12.55
CA TRP A 144 3.18 -2.84 11.26
C TRP A 144 3.37 -4.34 11.45
N LEU A 145 4.13 -4.76 12.47
CA LEU A 145 4.33 -6.16 12.80
C LEU A 145 3.01 -6.86 13.17
N GLN A 146 2.25 -6.31 14.12
CA GLN A 146 0.98 -6.88 14.59
C GLN A 146 -0.05 -7.03 13.46
N ARG A 147 -0.08 -6.07 12.54
CA ARG A 147 -0.95 -6.12 11.37
C ARG A 147 -0.47 -7.12 10.32
N GLY A 148 0.77 -7.63 10.38
CA GLY A 148 1.37 -8.48 9.35
C GLY A 148 1.83 -7.72 8.10
N VAL A 149 2.23 -6.47 8.26
CA VAL A 149 2.79 -5.64 7.18
C VAL A 149 4.28 -5.97 6.94
N ILE A 150 5.00 -6.34 8.01
CA ILE A 150 6.42 -6.68 8.02
C ILE A 150 6.68 -7.99 8.77
N GLU A 151 7.84 -8.58 8.57
CA GLU A 151 8.30 -9.76 9.32
C GLU A 151 8.87 -9.37 10.70
N LEU A 152 8.98 -10.35 11.60
CA LEU A 152 9.45 -10.15 12.99
C LEU A 152 10.86 -9.55 13.03
N ASP A 153 11.78 -10.12 12.24
CA ASP A 153 13.17 -9.67 12.20
C ASP A 153 13.30 -8.24 11.67
N THR A 154 12.40 -7.82 10.75
CA THR A 154 12.32 -6.43 10.28
C THR A 154 12.00 -5.48 11.42
N ALA A 155 11.02 -5.83 12.25
CA ALA A 155 10.63 -5.02 13.39
C ALA A 155 11.78 -4.92 14.40
N ALA A 156 12.40 -6.05 14.75
CA ALA A 156 13.54 -6.08 15.67
C ALA A 156 14.73 -5.26 15.16
N ALA A 157 15.07 -5.36 13.87
CA ALA A 157 16.14 -4.58 13.25
C ALA A 157 15.87 -3.07 13.30
N LEU A 158 14.66 -2.64 12.93
CA LEU A 158 14.31 -1.22 12.94
C LEU A 158 14.25 -0.63 14.35
N CYS A 159 13.67 -1.35 15.32
CA CYS A 159 13.69 -0.94 16.73
C CYS A 159 15.13 -0.84 17.23
N LYS A 160 15.98 -1.81 16.90
CA LYS A 160 17.39 -1.79 17.33
C LYS A 160 18.14 -0.59 16.78
N VAL A 161 17.91 -0.21 15.53
CA VAL A 161 18.48 1.01 14.94
C VAL A 161 17.96 2.27 15.63
N ALA A 162 16.64 2.33 15.91
CA ALA A 162 16.04 3.46 16.63
C ALA A 162 16.60 3.63 18.06
N GLU A 163 16.94 2.52 18.72
CA GLU A 163 17.50 2.48 20.08
C GLU A 163 19.01 2.71 20.14
N THR A 164 19.70 2.77 19.00
CA THR A 164 21.17 2.78 18.92
C THR A 164 21.66 3.97 18.05
N PRO A 165 21.51 5.24 18.50
CA PRO A 165 21.79 6.42 17.68
C PRO A 165 23.22 6.50 17.11
N GLU A 166 24.19 5.89 17.78
CA GLU A 166 25.57 5.81 17.31
C GLU A 166 25.73 5.06 15.98
N TRP A 167 24.79 4.16 15.65
CA TRP A 167 24.80 3.44 14.37
C TRP A 167 24.49 4.34 13.17
N MET A 168 23.85 5.48 13.41
CA MET A 168 23.48 6.45 12.38
C MET A 168 24.66 7.32 11.93
N ASP A 169 25.78 7.32 12.66
CA ASP A 169 27.02 7.93 12.18
C ASP A 169 27.64 7.02 11.10
N LEU A 170 27.65 7.45 9.84
CA LEU A 170 28.18 6.67 8.71
C LEU A 170 29.49 7.26 8.16
N SER A 171 30.14 8.15 8.92
CA SER A 171 31.40 8.80 8.52
C SER A 171 32.58 7.85 8.31
N ASP A 172 32.49 6.62 8.84
CA ASP A 172 33.49 5.56 8.69
C ASP A 172 33.25 4.64 7.48
N HIS A 173 32.26 4.94 6.63
CA HIS A 173 31.93 4.15 5.43
C HIS A 173 31.99 4.97 4.15
N THR A 174 32.48 4.33 3.09
CA THR A 174 32.44 4.87 1.72
C THR A 174 31.37 4.13 0.92
N PHE A 175 30.36 4.85 0.44
CA PHE A 175 29.25 4.32 -0.36
C PHE A 175 29.44 4.64 -1.83
N VAL A 176 29.67 3.62 -2.65
CA VAL A 176 29.58 3.74 -4.10
C VAL A 176 28.11 3.63 -4.49
N LEU A 177 27.53 4.71 -5.03
CA LEU A 177 26.13 4.73 -5.45
C LEU A 177 26.03 4.65 -6.97
N PHE A 178 25.67 3.47 -7.48
CA PHE A 178 25.26 3.33 -8.88
C PHE A 178 23.86 3.93 -9.03
N GLY A 179 23.79 5.12 -9.62
CA GLY A 179 22.55 5.91 -9.75
C GLY A 179 22.32 6.81 -8.54
N ALA A 180 23.29 7.66 -8.21
CA ALA A 180 23.22 8.57 -7.05
C ALA A 180 22.00 9.52 -7.09
N GLY A 181 21.51 9.87 -8.27
CA GLY A 181 20.33 10.69 -8.48
C GLY A 181 19.00 9.92 -8.52
N SER A 182 19.01 8.60 -8.30
CA SER A 182 17.81 7.74 -8.29
C SER A 182 16.81 8.14 -7.21
N ALA A 183 15.51 8.08 -7.52
CA ALA A 183 14.44 8.47 -6.60
C ALA A 183 14.37 7.61 -5.32
N MET A 184 14.74 6.33 -5.44
CA MET A 184 14.84 5.39 -4.31
C MET A 184 16.28 5.25 -3.78
N GLY A 185 17.22 6.06 -4.31
CA GLY A 185 18.61 6.05 -3.85
C GLY A 185 18.75 6.76 -2.50
N PRO A 186 19.60 6.28 -1.58
CA PRO A 186 19.73 6.84 -0.25
C PRO A 186 20.63 8.09 -0.17
N PHE A 187 20.97 8.72 -1.31
CA PHE A 187 21.99 9.77 -1.38
C PHE A 187 21.78 10.91 -0.38
N PRO A 188 20.63 11.62 -0.33
CA PRO A 188 20.48 12.76 0.58
C PRO A 188 20.63 12.36 2.05
N ILE A 189 20.15 11.17 2.40
CA ILE A 189 20.19 10.70 3.79
C ILE A 189 21.60 10.23 4.16
N LEU A 190 22.32 9.52 3.27
CA LEU A 190 23.72 9.16 3.50
C LEU A 190 24.60 10.40 3.72
N MET A 191 24.39 11.45 2.92
CA MET A 191 25.10 12.71 3.10
C MET A 191 24.77 13.36 4.45
N ALA A 192 23.50 13.34 4.87
CA ALA A 192 23.07 13.84 6.19
C ALA A 192 23.66 13.04 7.36
N LEU A 193 23.96 11.75 7.15
CA LEU A 193 24.59 10.84 8.13
C LEU A 193 26.13 10.88 8.08
N GLY A 194 26.72 11.84 7.38
CA GLY A 194 28.17 12.06 7.37
C GLY A 194 28.95 11.10 6.48
N ALA A 195 28.28 10.26 5.68
CA ALA A 195 28.93 9.27 4.85
C ALA A 195 29.84 9.90 3.78
N HIS A 196 30.85 9.13 3.35
CA HIS A 196 31.56 9.42 2.11
C HIS A 196 30.84 8.73 0.95
N VAL A 197 30.28 9.49 0.01
CA VAL A 197 29.63 8.94 -1.18
C VAL A 197 30.52 9.10 -2.42
N VAL A 198 30.79 8.01 -3.12
CA VAL A 198 31.33 7.99 -4.49
C VAL A 198 30.13 7.85 -5.44
N ALA A 199 29.78 8.94 -6.13
CA ALA A 199 28.58 8.99 -6.94
C ALA A 199 28.83 8.58 -8.39
N ILE A 200 27.93 7.76 -8.94
CA ILE A 200 27.89 7.39 -10.35
C ILE A 200 26.52 7.77 -10.89
N ASP A 201 26.49 8.66 -11.87
CA ASP A 201 25.28 9.02 -12.60
C ASP A 201 25.62 9.59 -13.98
N LEU A 202 24.60 9.75 -14.82
CA LEU A 202 24.74 10.20 -16.20
C LEU A 202 25.39 11.60 -16.28
N PRO A 203 26.12 11.90 -17.36
CA PRO A 203 26.71 13.22 -17.59
C PRO A 203 25.62 14.25 -17.96
N ARG A 204 24.80 14.61 -16.98
CA ARG A 204 23.71 15.58 -17.08
C ARG A 204 23.90 16.65 -16.00
N PRO A 205 24.22 17.89 -16.36
CA PRO A 205 24.59 18.92 -15.39
C PRO A 205 23.57 19.14 -14.26
N GLN A 206 22.28 18.98 -14.54
CA GLN A 206 21.21 19.18 -13.53
C GLN A 206 21.28 18.14 -12.40
N ILE A 207 21.72 16.91 -12.69
CA ILE A 207 21.89 15.88 -11.66
C ILE A 207 23.01 16.31 -10.73
N TRP A 208 24.16 16.66 -11.31
CA TRP A 208 25.37 16.99 -10.56
C TRP A 208 25.23 18.29 -9.77
N GLN A 209 24.59 19.33 -10.31
CA GLN A 209 24.26 20.54 -9.55
C GLN A 209 23.49 20.21 -8.27
N ARG A 210 22.48 19.35 -8.35
CA ARG A 210 21.70 18.90 -7.18
C ARG A 210 22.54 18.09 -6.19
N LEU A 211 23.36 17.15 -6.67
CA LEU A 211 24.20 16.32 -5.81
C LEU A 211 25.26 17.17 -5.09
N ILE A 212 25.92 18.08 -5.82
CA ILE A 212 26.93 19.01 -5.28
C ILE A 212 26.30 19.92 -4.22
N ALA A 213 25.16 20.56 -4.52
CA ALA A 213 24.47 21.43 -3.58
C ALA A 213 24.09 20.69 -2.29
N THR A 214 23.57 19.46 -2.41
CA THR A 214 23.23 18.62 -1.26
C THR A 214 24.48 18.27 -0.45
N ALA A 215 25.58 17.92 -1.12
CA ALA A 215 26.83 17.57 -0.46
C ALA A 215 27.40 18.74 0.35
N ARG A 216 27.45 19.94 -0.24
CA ARG A 216 27.90 21.17 0.44
C ARG A 216 27.10 21.47 1.72
N ALA A 217 25.78 21.28 1.66
CA ALA A 217 24.87 21.52 2.78
C ALA A 217 24.88 20.43 3.87
N SER A 218 25.58 19.32 3.66
CA SER A 218 25.57 18.15 4.54
C SER A 218 26.89 17.99 5.32
N PRO A 219 26.98 17.14 6.36
CA PRO A 219 28.26 16.75 6.97
C PRO A 219 29.08 15.76 6.12
N GLY A 220 28.49 15.16 5.08
CA GLY A 220 29.12 14.11 4.29
C GLY A 220 30.17 14.60 3.28
N LYS A 221 30.84 13.65 2.65
CA LYS A 221 31.82 13.89 1.57
C LYS A 221 31.32 13.28 0.27
N LEU A 222 31.44 14.00 -0.85
CA LEU A 222 31.09 13.52 -2.19
C LEU A 222 32.34 13.41 -3.06
N THR A 223 32.56 12.26 -3.68
CA THR A 223 33.51 12.09 -4.79
C THR A 223 32.73 11.85 -6.07
N LEU A 224 33.05 12.61 -7.12
CA LEU A 224 32.37 12.50 -8.41
C LEU A 224 33.39 12.33 -9.55
N PRO A 225 33.03 11.55 -10.59
CA PRO A 225 33.89 11.34 -11.75
C PRO A 225 33.85 12.56 -12.66
N LEU A 226 35.00 12.93 -13.20
CA LEU A 226 35.14 13.97 -14.20
C LEU A 226 35.66 13.38 -15.51
N THR A 227 35.12 13.83 -16.63
CA THR A 227 35.60 13.43 -17.97
C THR A 227 36.99 13.96 -18.29
N GLU A 228 37.35 15.07 -17.67
CA GLU A 228 38.66 15.71 -17.76
C GLU A 228 39.02 16.40 -16.44
N LYS A 229 40.29 16.75 -16.29
CA LYS A 229 40.78 17.39 -15.07
C LYS A 229 40.16 18.79 -14.92
N ALA A 230 39.41 19.00 -13.84
CA ALA A 230 38.86 20.32 -13.55
C ALA A 230 39.96 21.32 -13.13
N PRO A 231 39.81 22.62 -13.46
CA PRO A 231 40.61 23.69 -12.87
C PRO A 231 40.54 23.69 -11.34
N SER A 232 41.60 24.12 -10.67
CA SER A 232 41.68 24.15 -9.20
C SER A 232 40.64 25.06 -8.54
N ASP A 233 40.16 26.07 -9.26
CA ASP A 233 39.18 27.08 -8.85
C ASP A 233 37.81 26.88 -9.53
N ALA A 234 37.55 25.69 -10.08
CA ALA A 234 36.31 25.40 -10.78
C ALA A 234 35.07 25.64 -9.89
N SER A 235 34.13 26.44 -10.41
CA SER A 235 32.82 26.64 -9.79
C SER A 235 32.00 25.34 -9.79
N ASP A 236 31.03 25.23 -8.87
CA ASP A 236 30.14 24.07 -8.82
C ASP A 236 29.38 23.83 -10.14
N ALA A 237 29.10 24.89 -10.92
CA ALA A 237 28.50 24.78 -12.25
C ALA A 237 29.45 24.18 -13.30
N GLN A 238 30.73 24.55 -13.26
CA GLN A 238 31.77 23.96 -14.12
C GLN A 238 32.02 22.50 -13.75
N LEU A 239 32.13 22.20 -12.44
CA LEU A 239 32.24 20.82 -11.97
C LEU A 239 31.05 19.99 -12.44
N ALA A 240 29.82 20.50 -12.31
CA ALA A 240 28.63 19.80 -12.78
C ALA A 240 28.60 19.58 -14.30
N ALA A 241 29.20 20.46 -15.09
CA ALA A 241 29.29 20.32 -16.55
C ALA A 241 30.29 19.23 -16.98
N LEU A 242 31.38 19.06 -16.22
CA LEU A 242 32.41 18.05 -16.46
C LEU A 242 32.11 16.69 -15.81
N ALA A 243 31.11 16.67 -14.92
CA ALA A 243 30.80 15.51 -14.11
C ALA A 243 29.97 14.45 -14.84
N GLY A 244 30.29 13.19 -14.54
CA GLY A 244 29.44 12.05 -14.81
C GLY A 244 30.05 10.97 -15.68
N CYS A 245 29.38 9.83 -15.68
CA CYS A 245 29.77 8.65 -16.43
C CYS A 245 28.53 7.85 -16.84
N ASP A 246 28.60 7.16 -17.98
CA ASP A 246 27.51 6.34 -18.51
C ASP A 246 27.83 4.86 -18.28
N LEU A 247 27.13 4.21 -17.34
CA LEU A 247 27.35 2.80 -17.02
C LEU A 247 27.21 1.85 -18.20
N LEU A 248 26.45 2.21 -19.24
CA LEU A 248 26.26 1.37 -20.42
C LEU A 248 27.40 1.56 -21.42
N ARG A 249 27.85 2.81 -21.59
CA ARG A 249 28.88 3.14 -22.56
C ARG A 249 30.29 3.00 -22.01
N GLN A 250 30.46 3.11 -20.70
CA GLN A 250 31.75 3.25 -20.02
C GLN A 250 31.89 2.25 -18.85
N THR A 251 31.24 1.07 -18.93
CA THR A 251 31.29 0.03 -17.87
C THR A 251 32.74 -0.31 -17.43
N PRO A 252 33.69 -0.58 -18.35
CA PRO A 252 35.06 -0.90 -17.96
C PRO A 252 35.78 0.27 -17.30
N GLU A 253 35.58 1.50 -17.81
CA GLU A 253 36.21 2.70 -17.27
C GLU A 253 35.73 3.02 -15.85
N VAL A 254 34.43 2.85 -15.58
CA VAL A 254 33.86 3.01 -14.23
C VAL A 254 34.47 1.98 -13.29
N ARG A 255 34.62 0.71 -13.71
CA ARG A 255 35.31 -0.31 -12.90
C ARG A 255 36.75 0.10 -12.59
N ASN A 256 37.51 0.51 -13.61
CA ASN A 256 38.92 0.90 -13.45
C ASN A 256 39.06 2.06 -12.48
N TRP A 257 38.20 3.07 -12.63
CA TRP A 257 38.13 4.22 -11.74
C TRP A 257 37.84 3.80 -10.30
N LEU A 258 36.80 2.98 -10.07
CA LEU A 258 36.43 2.51 -8.74
C LEU A 258 37.54 1.73 -8.04
N ARG A 259 38.35 0.94 -8.75
CA ARG A 259 39.54 0.28 -8.17
C ARG A 259 40.53 1.28 -7.59
N GLY A 260 40.66 2.46 -8.20
CA GLY A 260 41.52 3.54 -7.73
C GLY A 260 40.95 4.26 -6.51
N VAL A 261 39.68 4.66 -6.54
CA VAL A 261 39.05 5.44 -5.45
C VAL A 261 38.61 4.60 -4.25
N CYS A 262 38.38 3.29 -4.41
CA CYS A 262 37.88 2.40 -3.35
C CYS A 262 38.98 1.52 -2.70
N GLY A 263 40.25 1.91 -2.81
CA GLY A 263 41.39 1.05 -2.46
C GLY A 263 41.59 0.71 -0.97
N THR A 264 40.97 1.45 -0.05
CA THR A 264 41.11 1.28 1.41
C THR A 264 39.83 1.66 2.14
N GLY A 265 39.45 0.91 3.18
CA GLY A 265 38.33 1.24 4.08
C GLY A 265 37.05 0.45 3.82
N ARG A 266 36.00 0.79 4.59
CA ARG A 266 34.71 0.08 4.59
C ARG A 266 33.84 0.52 3.41
N VAL A 267 34.02 -0.14 2.27
CA VAL A 267 33.31 0.17 1.03
C VAL A 267 31.95 -0.54 0.97
N VAL A 268 30.89 0.20 0.62
CA VAL A 268 29.54 -0.31 0.36
C VAL A 268 29.19 -0.04 -1.11
N LEU A 269 28.92 -1.09 -1.88
CA LEU A 269 28.52 -1.03 -3.28
C LEU A 269 26.99 -1.05 -3.38
N GLY A 270 26.39 0.14 -3.51
CA GLY A 270 24.95 0.33 -3.56
C GLY A 270 24.39 0.45 -4.97
N ALA A 271 23.72 -0.60 -5.45
CA ALA A 271 23.16 -0.67 -6.80
C ALA A 271 21.70 -0.20 -6.84
N TYR A 272 21.50 1.09 -7.13
CA TYR A 272 20.19 1.76 -7.08
C TYR A 272 19.68 2.26 -8.45
N CYS A 273 20.44 2.07 -9.53
CA CYS A 273 19.98 2.37 -10.89
C CYS A 273 18.74 1.55 -11.21
N TYR A 274 17.74 2.23 -11.77
CA TYR A 274 16.52 1.63 -12.29
C TYR A 274 16.22 2.25 -13.66
N ALA A 275 15.72 1.42 -14.57
CA ALA A 275 15.24 1.84 -15.88
C ALA A 275 14.04 0.97 -16.28
N ASP A 276 13.30 1.38 -17.32
CA ASP A 276 12.17 0.61 -17.80
C ASP A 276 12.57 -0.39 -18.91
N GLY A 277 11.94 -1.57 -18.89
CA GLY A 277 12.05 -2.55 -19.96
C GLY A 277 13.46 -3.10 -20.18
N PRO A 278 13.90 -3.27 -21.45
CA PRO A 278 15.23 -3.79 -21.80
C PRO A 278 16.41 -3.05 -21.14
N LEU A 279 16.27 -1.73 -20.97
CA LEU A 279 17.33 -0.88 -20.43
C LEU A 279 17.69 -1.29 -18.99
N PHE A 280 16.74 -1.81 -18.23
CA PHE A 280 16.98 -2.23 -16.86
C PHE A 280 17.94 -3.41 -16.76
N VAL A 281 17.80 -4.38 -17.68
CA VAL A 281 18.71 -5.53 -17.73
C VAL A 281 20.11 -5.06 -18.10
N ARG A 282 20.24 -4.16 -19.08
CA ARG A 282 21.53 -3.60 -19.52
C ARG A 282 22.25 -2.89 -18.36
N VAL A 283 21.57 -1.98 -17.65
CA VAL A 283 22.21 -1.26 -16.53
C VAL A 283 22.48 -2.19 -15.34
N SER A 284 21.62 -3.18 -15.08
CA SER A 284 21.86 -4.17 -14.03
C SER A 284 23.06 -5.07 -14.33
N MET A 285 23.27 -5.43 -15.60
CA MET A 285 24.46 -6.16 -16.03
C MET A 285 25.74 -5.32 -15.95
N ALA A 286 25.68 -4.03 -16.28
CA ALA A 286 26.80 -3.13 -16.09
C ALA A 286 27.22 -3.05 -14.61
N MET A 287 26.25 -2.82 -13.72
CA MET A 287 26.50 -2.82 -12.27
C MET A 287 27.03 -4.17 -11.77
N ASP A 288 26.43 -5.29 -12.21
CA ASP A 288 26.88 -6.62 -11.80
C ASP A 288 28.33 -6.90 -12.21
N ALA A 289 28.73 -6.54 -13.42
CA ALA A 289 30.10 -6.74 -13.88
C ALA A 289 31.13 -5.93 -13.09
N ILE A 290 30.79 -4.69 -12.75
CA ILE A 290 31.63 -3.85 -11.89
C ILE A 290 31.70 -4.44 -10.47
N ILE A 291 30.56 -4.81 -9.88
CA ILE A 291 30.49 -5.38 -8.53
C ILE A 291 31.25 -6.71 -8.45
N ALA A 292 31.09 -7.58 -9.45
CA ALA A 292 31.79 -8.86 -9.52
C ALA A 292 33.30 -8.69 -9.49
N ASP A 293 33.83 -7.72 -10.26
CA ASP A 293 35.25 -7.40 -10.28
C ASP A 293 35.72 -6.83 -8.94
N LEU A 294 35.01 -5.86 -8.37
CA LEU A 294 35.41 -5.22 -7.12
C LEU A 294 35.38 -6.19 -5.92
N VAL A 295 34.40 -7.11 -5.88
CA VAL A 295 34.34 -8.15 -4.83
C VAL A 295 35.55 -9.09 -4.90
N GLU A 296 36.07 -9.34 -6.10
CA GLU A 296 37.22 -10.22 -6.31
C GLU A 296 38.55 -9.49 -6.07
N ASN A 297 38.66 -8.22 -6.51
CA ASN A 297 39.94 -7.53 -6.64
C ASN A 297 40.22 -6.45 -5.59
N LEU A 298 39.24 -6.02 -4.77
CA LEU A 298 39.52 -5.10 -3.66
C LEU A 298 40.20 -5.84 -2.50
N LYS A 299 41.07 -5.11 -1.77
CA LYS A 299 41.82 -5.65 -0.63
C LYS A 299 40.91 -6.15 0.50
N GLU A 300 39.91 -5.36 0.84
CA GLU A 300 38.86 -5.72 1.79
C GLU A 300 37.59 -6.07 1.01
N LYS A 301 36.87 -7.11 1.46
CA LYS A 301 35.62 -7.51 0.82
C LYS A 301 34.58 -6.39 0.98
N PRO A 302 34.09 -5.79 -0.13
CA PRO A 302 33.10 -4.74 -0.03
C PRO A 302 31.76 -5.31 0.45
N VAL A 303 30.97 -4.47 1.11
CA VAL A 303 29.56 -4.74 1.39
C VAL A 303 28.76 -4.50 0.11
N ILE A 304 27.74 -5.31 -0.15
CA ILE A 304 26.87 -5.12 -1.31
C ILE A 304 25.48 -4.73 -0.84
N ALA A 305 24.90 -3.70 -1.45
CA ALA A 305 23.58 -3.20 -1.12
C ALA A 305 22.65 -3.15 -2.35
N TYR A 306 21.48 -3.77 -2.22
CA TYR A 306 20.40 -3.75 -3.21
C TYR A 306 19.07 -3.39 -2.55
N LEU A 307 18.15 -2.83 -3.33
CA LEU A 307 16.72 -2.81 -2.99
C LEU A 307 16.02 -3.98 -3.66
N CYS A 308 15.72 -5.01 -2.87
CA CYS A 308 15.01 -6.18 -3.34
C CYS A 308 13.53 -5.84 -3.59
N THR A 309 12.97 -6.38 -4.68
CA THR A 309 11.59 -6.10 -5.07
C THR A 309 10.61 -6.99 -4.30
N PRO A 310 9.44 -6.48 -3.87
CA PRO A 310 8.41 -7.32 -3.27
C PRO A 310 7.67 -8.17 -4.33
N THR A 311 7.86 -7.84 -5.62
CA THR A 311 7.16 -8.43 -6.77
C THR A 311 7.95 -9.54 -7.47
N ASP A 312 8.59 -10.41 -6.70
CA ASP A 312 9.30 -11.59 -7.21
C ASP A 312 8.76 -12.89 -6.55
N ALA A 313 9.26 -14.05 -6.98
CA ALA A 313 9.10 -15.28 -6.24
C ALA A 313 10.13 -15.34 -5.11
N HIS A 314 9.66 -15.50 -3.88
CA HIS A 314 10.47 -15.42 -2.65
C HIS A 314 10.26 -16.63 -1.77
N VAL A 315 11.30 -17.02 -1.03
CA VAL A 315 11.14 -17.82 0.18
C VAL A 315 10.50 -16.93 1.25
N CYS A 316 9.55 -17.46 2.00
CA CYS A 316 8.87 -16.75 3.09
C CYS A 316 8.83 -17.59 4.36
N THR A 317 8.43 -17.00 5.49
CA THR A 317 8.37 -17.72 6.76
C THR A 317 7.13 -18.60 6.83
N ALA A 318 7.17 -19.66 7.66
CA ALA A 318 5.98 -20.45 7.96
C ALA A 318 4.84 -19.58 8.52
N SER A 319 5.19 -18.52 9.28
CA SER A 319 4.22 -17.55 9.77
C SER A 319 3.57 -16.73 8.65
N SER A 320 4.31 -16.36 7.60
CA SER A 320 3.74 -15.69 6.43
C SER A 320 2.74 -16.58 5.69
N LYS A 321 3.08 -17.88 5.53
CA LYS A 321 2.19 -18.90 4.95
C LYS A 321 0.89 -19.05 5.73
N GLN A 322 0.99 -19.21 7.06
CA GLN A 322 -0.17 -19.34 7.93
C GLN A 322 -1.05 -18.08 7.87
N ALA A 323 -0.44 -16.90 7.95
CA ALA A 323 -1.16 -15.63 7.86
C ALA A 323 -1.91 -15.46 6.53
N ALA A 324 -1.33 -15.86 5.40
CA ALA A 324 -2.02 -15.84 4.10
C ALA A 324 -3.26 -16.75 4.09
N GLN A 325 -3.17 -17.95 4.66
CA GLN A 325 -4.31 -18.86 4.76
C GLN A 325 -5.41 -18.30 5.67
N ASP A 326 -5.04 -17.74 6.82
CA ASP A 326 -6.00 -17.16 7.76
C ASP A 326 -6.66 -15.90 7.21
N ASN A 327 -5.90 -15.04 6.52
CA ASN A 327 -6.44 -13.85 5.86
C ASN A 327 -7.38 -14.20 4.70
N LEU A 328 -7.13 -15.31 3.98
CA LEU A 328 -8.07 -15.81 2.98
C LEU A 328 -9.35 -16.32 3.61
N ARG A 329 -9.27 -17.08 4.72
CA ARG A 329 -10.44 -17.58 5.46
C ARG A 329 -11.28 -16.45 6.05
N LYS A 330 -10.62 -15.39 6.52
CA LYS A 330 -11.25 -14.19 7.11
C LYS A 330 -11.61 -13.13 6.06
N ALA A 331 -11.39 -13.39 4.78
CA ALA A 331 -11.66 -12.42 3.72
C ALA A 331 -13.17 -12.08 3.69
N PRO A 332 -13.54 -10.79 3.70
CA PRO A 332 -14.94 -10.38 3.61
C PRO A 332 -15.65 -10.94 2.38
N ALA A 333 -16.91 -11.32 2.52
CA ALA A 333 -17.71 -11.91 1.43
C ALA A 333 -17.77 -11.04 0.16
N TRP A 334 -17.72 -9.70 0.31
CA TRP A 334 -17.71 -8.78 -0.83
C TRP A 334 -16.49 -8.98 -1.75
N GLN A 335 -15.34 -9.45 -1.23
CA GLN A 335 -14.15 -9.70 -2.05
C GLN A 335 -14.36 -10.92 -2.96
N ALA A 336 -15.00 -11.97 -2.44
CA ALA A 336 -15.37 -13.14 -3.24
C ALA A 336 -16.42 -12.78 -4.31
N MET A 337 -17.42 -11.96 -3.94
CA MET A 337 -18.42 -11.45 -4.88
C MET A 337 -17.78 -10.59 -5.98
N LEU A 338 -16.94 -9.63 -5.61
CA LEU A 338 -16.20 -8.80 -6.57
C LEU A 338 -15.32 -9.66 -7.48
N SER A 339 -14.62 -10.66 -6.92
CA SER A 339 -13.84 -11.62 -7.71
C SER A 339 -14.71 -12.36 -8.72
N ALA A 340 -15.90 -12.82 -8.34
CA ALA A 340 -16.82 -13.51 -9.24
C ALA A 340 -17.26 -12.62 -10.42
N VAL A 341 -17.59 -11.35 -10.16
CA VAL A 341 -17.91 -10.36 -11.22
C VAL A 341 -16.70 -10.10 -12.11
N MET A 342 -15.52 -9.89 -11.53
CA MET A 342 -14.31 -9.57 -12.28
C MET A 342 -13.74 -10.75 -13.07
N LYS A 343 -14.11 -12.00 -12.74
CA LYS A 343 -13.71 -13.20 -13.51
C LYS A 343 -14.21 -13.17 -14.95
N PHE A 344 -15.34 -12.55 -15.24
CA PHE A 344 -15.83 -12.38 -16.62
C PHE A 344 -14.83 -11.61 -17.49
N ALA A 345 -14.08 -10.68 -16.90
CA ALA A 345 -13.01 -9.93 -17.57
C ALA A 345 -11.61 -10.55 -17.39
N LYS A 346 -11.49 -11.78 -16.88
CA LYS A 346 -10.21 -12.43 -16.51
C LYS A 346 -9.38 -11.65 -15.47
N MET A 347 -10.03 -10.84 -14.64
CA MET A 347 -9.41 -9.97 -13.63
C MET A 347 -9.81 -10.35 -12.20
N GLY A 348 -10.29 -11.58 -12.00
CA GLY A 348 -10.69 -12.10 -10.69
C GLY A 348 -9.51 -12.37 -9.76
N LEU A 349 -9.81 -12.46 -8.47
CA LEU A 349 -8.83 -12.77 -7.42
C LEU A 349 -8.45 -14.24 -7.45
N ALA A 350 -7.15 -14.52 -7.32
CA ALA A 350 -6.63 -15.86 -7.09
C ALA A 350 -6.18 -16.01 -5.62
N PRO A 351 -6.47 -17.13 -4.94
CA PRO A 351 -5.93 -17.40 -3.60
C PRO A 351 -4.40 -17.37 -3.56
N ASN A 352 -3.82 -16.80 -2.50
CA ASN A 352 -2.38 -16.82 -2.25
C ASN A 352 -1.94 -18.21 -1.75
N ARG A 353 -1.83 -19.17 -2.66
CA ARG A 353 -1.39 -20.54 -2.34
C ARG A 353 0.12 -20.60 -2.27
N ILE A 354 0.66 -20.31 -1.09
CA ILE A 354 2.08 -20.49 -0.79
C ILE A 354 2.38 -21.98 -0.79
N LYS A 355 3.29 -22.38 -1.70
CA LYS A 355 3.65 -23.78 -1.92
C LYS A 355 4.81 -24.15 -1.03
N GLU A 356 4.77 -25.37 -0.52
CA GLU A 356 5.89 -26.03 0.13
C GLU A 356 6.22 -27.24 -0.73
N ASP A 357 7.49 -27.36 -1.11
CA ASP A 357 7.97 -28.53 -1.82
C ASP A 357 8.27 -29.61 -0.77
N GLN A 358 7.94 -30.88 -1.02
CA GLN A 358 8.27 -31.95 -0.07
C GLN A 358 9.78 -32.07 0.18
N SER A 359 10.59 -31.57 -0.75
CA SER A 359 12.04 -31.52 -0.67
C SER A 359 12.61 -30.27 0.03
N SER A 360 11.78 -29.30 0.42
CA SER A 360 12.19 -28.02 1.02
C SER A 360 11.28 -27.62 2.18
N SER A 361 11.88 -27.37 3.35
CA SER A 361 11.14 -26.83 4.52
C SER A 361 10.81 -25.34 4.40
N LEU A 362 11.14 -24.70 3.27
CA LEU A 362 11.04 -23.25 3.07
C LEU A 362 9.89 -22.94 2.10
N PRO A 363 8.76 -22.37 2.59
CA PRO A 363 7.62 -22.02 1.76
C PRO A 363 7.96 -20.95 0.71
N VAL A 364 7.45 -21.11 -0.50
CA VAL A 364 7.66 -20.14 -1.60
C VAL A 364 6.37 -19.41 -1.94
N VAL A 365 6.43 -18.08 -1.89
CA VAL A 365 5.36 -17.17 -2.29
C VAL A 365 5.59 -16.68 -3.72
N ASP A 366 4.51 -16.67 -4.51
CA ASP A 366 4.48 -16.13 -5.87
C ASP A 366 3.87 -14.72 -5.83
N ALA A 367 4.73 -13.71 -5.69
CA ALA A 367 4.35 -12.30 -5.72
C ALA A 367 4.66 -11.62 -7.08
N ILE A 368 5.00 -12.40 -8.12
CA ILE A 368 5.40 -11.86 -9.42
C ILE A 368 4.24 -11.13 -10.09
N VAL A 369 4.47 -9.88 -10.48
CA VAL A 369 3.52 -9.07 -11.27
C VAL A 369 3.85 -9.23 -12.75
N LYS A 370 3.02 -9.98 -13.47
CA LYS A 370 3.25 -10.37 -14.88
C LYS A 370 3.42 -9.16 -15.80
N GLU A 371 2.73 -8.06 -15.49
CA GLU A 371 2.68 -6.81 -16.22
C GLU A 371 4.06 -6.11 -16.26
N GLN A 372 4.88 -6.24 -15.21
CA GLN A 372 6.25 -5.72 -15.18
C GLN A 372 7.16 -6.41 -16.22
N GLY A 373 6.82 -7.65 -16.59
CA GLY A 373 7.45 -8.37 -17.67
C GLY A 373 8.76 -9.07 -17.31
N PRO A 374 9.26 -9.94 -18.21
CA PRO A 374 10.40 -10.80 -17.95
C PRO A 374 11.72 -10.03 -17.76
N ASN A 375 11.89 -8.88 -18.40
CA ASN A 375 13.12 -8.08 -18.28
C ASN A 375 13.27 -7.47 -16.88
N TYR A 376 12.20 -6.96 -16.29
CA TYR A 376 12.21 -6.52 -14.90
C TYR A 376 12.55 -7.68 -13.95
N CYS A 377 11.90 -8.83 -14.17
CA CYS A 377 12.15 -10.03 -13.38
C CYS A 377 13.61 -10.50 -13.45
N LEU A 378 14.19 -10.56 -14.65
CA LEU A 378 15.61 -10.93 -14.83
C LEU A 378 16.55 -9.93 -14.17
N ALA A 379 16.32 -8.63 -14.37
CA ALA A 379 17.14 -7.56 -13.78
C ALA A 379 17.17 -7.62 -12.25
N LYS A 380 16.04 -7.96 -11.61
CA LYS A 380 15.98 -8.18 -10.16
C LYS A 380 16.57 -9.53 -9.74
N ARG A 381 16.33 -10.58 -10.53
CA ARG A 381 16.83 -11.92 -10.22
C ARG A 381 18.35 -12.01 -10.26
N LEU A 382 19.01 -11.34 -11.20
CA LEU A 382 20.47 -11.32 -11.25
C LEU A 382 21.09 -10.59 -10.04
N GLN A 383 20.41 -9.58 -9.49
CA GLN A 383 20.81 -8.94 -8.22
C GLN A 383 20.74 -9.94 -7.05
N HIS A 384 19.70 -10.77 -6.99
CA HIS A 384 19.60 -11.84 -5.98
C HIS A 384 20.73 -12.87 -6.15
N TRP A 385 21.02 -13.28 -7.40
CA TRP A 385 22.10 -14.22 -7.67
C TRP A 385 23.45 -13.67 -7.21
N ARG A 386 23.75 -12.41 -7.51
CA ARG A 386 25.00 -11.77 -7.05
C ARG A 386 25.07 -11.65 -5.54
N ALA A 387 23.97 -11.26 -4.90
CA ALA A 387 23.89 -11.14 -3.45
C ALA A 387 24.27 -12.44 -2.73
N ILE A 388 23.66 -13.57 -3.07
CA ILE A 388 23.96 -14.83 -2.38
C ILE A 388 25.36 -15.37 -2.69
N LEU A 389 25.86 -15.19 -3.92
CA LEU A 389 27.22 -15.61 -4.28
C LEU A 389 28.30 -14.77 -3.61
N SER A 390 28.10 -13.46 -3.51
CA SER A 390 29.08 -12.61 -2.84
C SER A 390 29.09 -12.86 -1.34
N ARG A 391 27.91 -13.15 -0.74
CA ARG A 391 27.83 -13.56 0.66
C ARG A 391 28.57 -14.89 0.90
N SER A 392 28.38 -15.89 0.04
CA SER A 392 29.11 -17.16 0.17
C SER A 392 30.63 -17.01 -0.02
N LYS A 393 31.07 -15.93 -0.66
CA LYS A 393 32.48 -15.52 -0.79
C LYS A 393 32.98 -14.58 0.32
N GLY A 394 32.20 -14.35 1.37
CA GLY A 394 32.61 -13.57 2.55
C GLY A 394 32.31 -12.07 2.50
N SER A 395 31.59 -11.56 1.50
CA SER A 395 31.06 -10.18 1.57
C SER A 395 29.84 -10.09 2.48
N LYS A 396 29.71 -8.99 3.22
CA LYS A 396 28.43 -8.63 3.84
C LYS A 396 27.44 -8.17 2.77
N VAL A 397 26.15 -8.44 2.96
CA VAL A 397 25.11 -8.10 1.99
C VAL A 397 23.86 -7.53 2.66
N SER A 398 23.41 -6.37 2.19
CA SER A 398 22.12 -5.77 2.53
C SER A 398 21.21 -5.84 1.31
N SER A 399 20.31 -6.82 1.25
CA SER A 399 19.39 -7.00 0.11
C SER A 399 17.93 -7.15 0.58
N ASN A 400 17.51 -6.23 1.44
CA ASN A 400 16.19 -6.22 2.07
C ASN A 400 15.05 -6.01 1.05
N VAL A 401 13.96 -6.76 1.22
CA VAL A 401 12.73 -6.60 0.42
C VAL A 401 12.07 -5.27 0.80
N ALA A 402 11.98 -4.37 -0.18
CA ALA A 402 11.29 -3.09 -0.04
C ALA A 402 9.79 -3.24 -0.25
N PRO A 403 8.93 -2.41 0.38
CA PRO A 403 7.50 -2.50 0.19
C PRO A 403 7.06 -1.92 -1.17
N ALA A 404 5.81 -2.22 -1.55
CA ALA A 404 5.17 -1.54 -2.67
C ALA A 404 5.12 -0.03 -2.38
N THR A 405 5.79 0.76 -3.23
CA THR A 405 6.05 2.18 -2.99
C THR A 405 5.38 3.04 -4.04
N ALA A 406 4.57 3.99 -3.62
CA ALA A 406 3.88 4.97 -4.47
C ALA A 406 4.84 6.09 -4.91
N THR A 407 5.84 5.75 -5.72
CA THR A 407 6.75 6.73 -6.32
C THR A 407 6.04 7.52 -7.41
N ALA A 408 6.54 8.73 -7.73
CA ALA A 408 6.02 9.55 -8.82
C ALA A 408 5.96 8.80 -10.16
N SER A 409 6.97 7.97 -10.46
CA SER A 409 7.01 7.15 -11.68
C SER A 409 5.90 6.10 -11.72
N VAL A 410 5.60 5.42 -10.60
CA VAL A 410 4.56 4.39 -10.54
C VAL A 410 3.15 5.01 -10.59
N VAL A 411 2.93 6.09 -9.84
CA VAL A 411 1.60 6.74 -9.77
C VAL A 411 1.28 7.61 -10.99
N SER A 412 2.26 7.88 -11.86
CA SER A 412 2.03 8.52 -13.17
C SER A 412 1.07 7.69 -14.04
N ASN A 413 1.07 6.37 -13.86
CA ASN A 413 0.08 5.49 -14.48
C ASN A 413 -1.22 5.46 -13.65
N LYS A 414 -2.31 5.96 -14.23
CA LYS A 414 -3.62 6.09 -13.56
C LYS A 414 -4.15 4.76 -13.01
N SER A 415 -3.93 3.65 -13.71
CA SER A 415 -4.41 2.33 -13.28
C SER A 415 -3.67 1.84 -12.05
N PHE A 416 -2.34 2.00 -12.01
CA PHE A 416 -1.55 1.69 -10.81
C PHE A 416 -1.88 2.62 -9.65
N ALA A 417 -2.07 3.92 -9.90
CA ALA A 417 -2.46 4.88 -8.87
C ALA A 417 -3.80 4.51 -8.21
N LEU A 418 -4.81 4.15 -8.99
CA LEU A 418 -6.12 3.70 -8.47
C LEU A 418 -6.00 2.37 -7.71
N ALA A 419 -5.24 1.42 -8.26
CA ALA A 419 -4.99 0.14 -7.60
C ALA A 419 -4.34 0.35 -6.22
N TYR A 420 -3.28 1.17 -6.16
CA TYR A 420 -2.54 1.45 -4.91
C TYR A 420 -3.42 2.12 -3.87
N LYS A 421 -4.29 3.05 -4.28
CA LYS A 421 -5.26 3.67 -3.38
C LYS A 421 -6.24 2.67 -2.79
N GLY A 422 -6.60 1.60 -3.52
CA GLY A 422 -7.53 0.57 -3.05
C GLY A 422 -6.91 -0.63 -2.34
N MET A 423 -5.58 -0.82 -2.41
CA MET A 423 -4.93 -2.03 -1.88
C MET A 423 -5.15 -2.24 -0.39
N HIS A 424 -5.39 -1.18 0.38
CA HIS A 424 -5.71 -1.26 1.82
C HIS A 424 -7.00 -2.04 2.13
N HIS A 425 -7.88 -2.25 1.15
CA HIS A 425 -9.04 -3.13 1.30
C HIS A 425 -8.66 -4.62 1.38
N PHE A 426 -7.45 -4.99 0.96
CA PHE A 426 -6.92 -6.36 0.97
C PHE A 426 -5.92 -6.55 2.11
N LYS A 427 -6.41 -6.59 3.35
CA LYS A 427 -5.54 -6.73 4.53
C LYS A 427 -4.61 -7.96 4.42
N PRO A 428 -3.34 -7.84 4.85
CA PRO A 428 -2.73 -6.73 5.57
C PRO A 428 -2.03 -5.69 4.69
N MET A 429 -2.30 -5.67 3.38
CA MET A 429 -1.60 -4.82 2.41
C MET A 429 -1.53 -3.35 2.81
N GLU A 430 -0.33 -2.77 2.68
CA GLU A 430 -0.09 -1.35 2.78
C GLU A 430 0.88 -0.89 1.70
N VAL A 431 0.54 0.21 1.02
CA VAL A 431 1.38 0.89 0.04
C VAL A 431 2.03 2.08 0.72
N PHE A 432 3.34 2.23 0.56
CA PHE A 432 4.16 3.21 1.26
C PHE A 432 4.53 4.41 0.38
N GLN A 433 4.77 5.56 1.00
CA GLN A 433 5.33 6.71 0.32
C GLN A 433 6.85 6.52 0.12
N GLY A 434 7.40 7.13 -0.93
CA GLY A 434 8.83 7.01 -1.27
C GLY A 434 9.76 7.36 -0.10
N GLU A 435 9.45 8.44 0.62
CA GLU A 435 10.22 8.88 1.79
C GLU A 435 10.18 7.86 2.93
N THR A 436 9.02 7.29 3.24
CA THR A 436 8.91 6.21 4.24
C THR A 436 9.74 5.01 3.84
N SER A 437 9.60 4.55 2.59
CA SER A 437 10.34 3.40 2.07
C SER A 437 11.85 3.65 2.10
N ASN A 438 12.32 4.84 1.70
CA ASN A 438 13.73 5.20 1.74
C ASN A 438 14.28 5.18 3.18
N ALA A 439 13.55 5.75 4.14
CA ALA A 439 13.97 5.80 5.53
C ALA A 439 14.05 4.39 6.15
N VAL A 440 13.03 3.54 5.97
CA VAL A 440 13.05 2.18 6.55
C VAL A 440 14.08 1.28 5.86
N MET A 441 14.28 1.41 4.54
CA MET A 441 15.32 0.65 3.84
C MET A 441 16.73 1.07 4.25
N LEU A 442 16.94 2.37 4.52
CA LEU A 442 18.18 2.84 5.12
C LEU A 442 18.37 2.28 6.53
N GLY A 443 17.33 2.27 7.36
CA GLY A 443 17.39 1.66 8.69
C GLY A 443 17.84 0.20 8.63
N LEU A 444 17.29 -0.58 7.70
CA LEU A 444 17.71 -1.97 7.49
C LEU A 444 19.15 -2.10 6.95
N LEU A 445 19.57 -1.20 6.05
CA LEU A 445 20.98 -1.13 5.60
C LEU A 445 21.92 -0.86 6.79
N VAL A 446 21.58 0.10 7.66
CA VAL A 446 22.36 0.42 8.87
C VAL A 446 22.42 -0.80 9.80
N ASN A 447 21.30 -1.49 10.00
CA ASN A 447 21.28 -2.76 10.73
C ASN A 447 22.25 -3.78 10.12
N ASP A 448 22.26 -3.96 8.80
CA ASP A 448 23.11 -4.96 8.16
C ASP A 448 24.61 -4.61 8.22
N LEU A 449 24.93 -3.31 8.24
CA LEU A 449 26.30 -2.83 8.44
C LEU A 449 26.76 -3.04 9.90
N ARG A 450 25.93 -2.67 10.86
CA ARG A 450 26.33 -2.51 12.27
C ARG A 450 26.01 -3.72 13.15
N ASN A 451 24.86 -4.36 12.96
CA ASN A 451 24.37 -5.42 13.83
C ASN A 451 25.17 -6.73 13.64
N PRO A 452 25.80 -7.28 14.70
CA PRO A 452 26.50 -8.56 14.62
C PRO A 452 25.59 -9.74 14.29
N LEU A 453 24.29 -9.64 14.54
CA LEU A 453 23.32 -10.70 14.30
C LEU A 453 22.61 -10.60 12.94
N SER A 454 22.98 -9.63 12.08
CA SER A 454 22.34 -9.49 10.76
C SER A 454 22.55 -10.74 9.89
N ALA A 455 21.49 -11.20 9.23
CA ALA A 455 21.55 -12.26 8.22
C ALA A 455 22.48 -11.92 7.04
N GLY A 456 22.68 -10.62 6.79
CA GLY A 456 23.59 -10.09 5.78
C GLY A 456 25.07 -10.39 6.05
N ARG A 457 25.43 -10.73 7.29
CA ARG A 457 26.80 -11.10 7.66
C ARG A 457 27.09 -12.56 7.30
N PRO A 458 28.16 -12.85 6.54
CA PRO A 458 28.48 -14.21 6.10
C PRO A 458 28.80 -15.16 7.26
N GLU A 459 29.24 -14.63 8.40
CA GLU A 459 29.56 -15.41 9.61
C GLU A 459 28.31 -16.01 10.28
N ASN A 460 27.13 -15.43 10.06
CA ASN A 460 25.88 -15.94 10.61
C ASN A 460 25.35 -17.05 9.70
N HIS A 461 25.12 -18.24 10.25
CA HIS A 461 24.62 -19.36 9.44
C HIS A 461 23.16 -19.13 8.99
N LEU A 462 22.89 -19.38 7.71
CA LEU A 462 21.54 -19.47 7.15
C LEU A 462 21.31 -20.92 6.71
N GLN A 463 20.14 -21.48 7.00
CA GLN A 463 19.78 -22.83 6.57
C GLN A 463 19.80 -22.94 5.03
N ASN A 464 19.42 -21.86 4.34
CA ASN A 464 19.52 -21.73 2.89
C ASN A 464 19.85 -20.27 2.52
N PRO A 465 20.71 -20.03 1.51
CA PRO A 465 21.07 -18.67 1.08
C PRO A 465 19.87 -17.78 0.71
N MET A 466 18.76 -18.37 0.26
CA MET A 466 17.53 -17.64 -0.08
C MET A 466 16.90 -16.93 1.12
N GLN A 467 17.20 -17.36 2.35
CA GLN A 467 16.74 -16.70 3.57
C GLN A 467 17.33 -15.30 3.74
N LEU A 468 18.39 -14.95 3.01
CA LEU A 468 18.92 -13.57 2.95
C LEU A 468 17.84 -12.55 2.55
N PHE A 469 16.89 -12.94 1.71
CA PHE A 469 15.80 -12.08 1.23
C PHE A 469 14.55 -12.15 2.11
N THR A 470 14.42 -13.19 2.92
CA THR A 470 13.32 -13.36 3.87
C THR A 470 13.61 -12.67 5.19
N ALA A 471 14.86 -12.72 5.64
CA ALA A 471 15.36 -11.96 6.78
C ALA A 471 15.08 -10.47 6.54
N THR A 472 14.58 -9.80 7.57
CA THR A 472 14.28 -8.37 7.55
C THR A 472 13.40 -7.89 6.38
N ALA A 473 12.59 -8.76 5.76
CA ALA A 473 11.71 -8.42 4.65
C ALA A 473 10.57 -7.44 5.00
N PHE A 474 10.62 -6.22 4.46
CA PHE A 474 9.55 -5.23 4.55
C PHE A 474 8.61 -5.37 3.34
N HIS A 475 7.88 -6.48 3.25
CA HIS A 475 7.07 -6.81 2.08
C HIS A 475 5.70 -6.07 2.00
N GLY A 476 5.38 -5.18 2.95
CA GLY A 476 4.15 -4.38 2.93
C GLY A 476 2.85 -5.19 2.98
N GLY A 477 2.89 -6.38 3.59
CA GLY A 477 1.79 -7.35 3.62
C GLY A 477 1.63 -8.24 2.38
N ALA A 478 2.43 -8.05 1.33
CA ALA A 478 2.32 -8.78 0.05
C ALA A 478 2.40 -10.31 0.19
N TRP A 479 3.18 -10.80 1.16
CA TRP A 479 3.31 -12.24 1.38
C TRP A 479 2.21 -12.81 2.26
N ARG A 480 1.60 -11.96 3.11
CA ARG A 480 0.65 -12.35 4.15
C ARG A 480 -0.81 -12.15 3.75
N THR A 481 -1.09 -11.48 2.63
CA THR A 481 -2.46 -11.31 2.12
C THR A 481 -3.06 -12.64 1.64
N GLY A 482 -4.39 -12.77 1.74
CA GLY A 482 -5.12 -13.98 1.37
C GLY A 482 -5.20 -14.23 -0.14
N TYR A 483 -4.99 -13.19 -0.96
CA TYR A 483 -5.04 -13.27 -2.41
C TYR A 483 -3.68 -12.97 -3.03
N LYS A 484 -3.39 -13.61 -4.16
CA LYS A 484 -2.13 -13.44 -4.88
C LYS A 484 -1.94 -11.97 -5.24
N PHE A 485 -0.77 -11.41 -4.90
CA PHE A 485 -0.44 -9.99 -5.11
C PHE A 485 -0.66 -9.53 -6.56
N SER A 486 -0.39 -10.38 -7.55
CA SER A 486 -0.60 -10.06 -8.96
C SER A 486 -2.08 -9.87 -9.35
N THR A 487 -3.03 -10.36 -8.53
CA THR A 487 -4.47 -10.34 -8.84
C THR A 487 -5.24 -9.27 -8.08
N ILE A 488 -4.67 -8.72 -6.99
CA ILE A 488 -5.38 -7.73 -6.18
C ILE A 488 -5.48 -6.36 -6.87
N GLY A 489 -4.56 -6.01 -7.78
CA GLY A 489 -4.48 -4.68 -8.38
C GLY A 489 -5.79 -4.21 -9.03
N PRO A 490 -6.33 -4.94 -10.02
CA PRO A 490 -7.63 -4.66 -10.63
C PRO A 490 -8.80 -4.53 -9.65
N CYS A 491 -8.95 -5.51 -8.75
CA CYS A 491 -10.03 -5.53 -7.77
C CYS A 491 -9.88 -4.39 -6.75
N SER A 492 -8.65 -3.99 -6.42
CA SER A 492 -8.35 -2.84 -5.56
C SER A 492 -8.80 -1.54 -6.21
N ALA A 493 -8.51 -1.34 -7.50
CA ALA A 493 -8.95 -0.15 -8.23
C ALA A 493 -10.48 -0.04 -8.25
N VAL A 494 -11.19 -1.14 -8.53
CA VAL A 494 -12.66 -1.18 -8.55
C VAL A 494 -13.23 -0.94 -7.15
N ALA A 495 -12.69 -1.61 -6.13
CA ALA A 495 -13.10 -1.40 -4.75
C ALA A 495 -12.93 0.05 -4.31
N TYR A 496 -11.81 0.69 -4.70
CA TYR A 496 -11.57 2.11 -4.42
C TYR A 496 -12.59 3.02 -5.11
N ILE A 497 -12.90 2.79 -6.39
CA ILE A 497 -13.91 3.56 -7.12
C ILE A 497 -15.29 3.42 -6.46
N ILE A 498 -15.68 2.19 -6.09
CA ILE A 498 -16.94 1.94 -5.40
C ILE A 498 -16.96 2.69 -4.07
N ALA A 499 -15.96 2.48 -3.21
CA ALA A 499 -15.94 3.01 -1.85
C ALA A 499 -15.75 4.53 -1.79
N SER A 500 -14.96 5.11 -2.70
CA SER A 500 -14.57 6.52 -2.64
C SER A 500 -15.36 7.43 -3.56
N MET A 501 -16.07 6.87 -4.55
CA MET A 501 -16.85 7.66 -5.51
C MET A 501 -18.32 7.23 -5.49
N LEU A 502 -18.61 5.97 -5.80
CA LEU A 502 -20.00 5.53 -5.99
C LEU A 502 -20.81 5.54 -4.70
N VAL A 503 -20.23 5.05 -3.59
CA VAL A 503 -20.90 5.04 -2.28
C VAL A 503 -21.18 6.48 -1.80
N PRO A 504 -20.21 7.42 -1.78
CA PRO A 504 -20.50 8.82 -1.45
C PRO A 504 -21.55 9.45 -2.36
N CYS A 505 -21.47 9.27 -3.69
CA CYS A 505 -22.46 9.81 -4.63
C CYS A 505 -23.87 9.27 -4.33
N TRP A 506 -23.98 7.96 -4.12
CA TRP A 506 -25.25 7.33 -3.73
C TRP A 506 -25.78 7.90 -2.41
N LEU A 507 -24.94 8.03 -1.38
CA LEU A 507 -25.34 8.57 -0.08
C LEU A 507 -25.79 10.03 -0.18
N VAL A 508 -25.17 10.84 -1.06
CA VAL A 508 -25.60 12.21 -1.33
C VAL A 508 -26.96 12.23 -2.04
N ILE A 509 -27.16 11.41 -3.08
CA ILE A 509 -28.44 11.31 -3.80
C ILE A 509 -29.54 10.85 -2.84
N TYR A 510 -29.29 9.77 -2.10
CA TYR A 510 -30.21 9.22 -1.10
C TYR A 510 -30.61 10.28 -0.07
N SER A 511 -29.63 10.97 0.52
CA SER A 511 -29.88 12.01 1.52
C SER A 511 -30.63 13.19 0.92
N SER A 512 -30.34 13.58 -0.32
CA SER A 512 -31.04 14.68 -0.99
C SER A 512 -32.50 14.34 -1.27
N LEU A 513 -32.79 13.12 -1.75
CA LEU A 513 -34.15 12.64 -1.97
C LEU A 513 -34.95 12.59 -0.68
N GLN A 514 -34.37 12.04 0.39
CA GLN A 514 -34.98 12.04 1.71
C GLN A 514 -35.27 13.47 2.19
N MET A 515 -34.29 14.38 2.11
CA MET A 515 -34.46 15.79 2.49
C MET A 515 -35.61 16.45 1.72
N MET A 516 -35.69 16.25 0.40
CA MET A 516 -36.77 16.79 -0.44
C MET A 516 -38.13 16.23 -0.02
N GLY A 517 -38.20 14.92 0.25
CA GLY A 517 -39.40 14.25 0.73
C GLY A 517 -39.93 14.79 2.05
N TRP A 518 -39.05 14.90 3.05
CA TRP A 518 -39.41 15.45 4.36
C TRP A 518 -39.71 16.95 4.31
N SER A 519 -39.08 17.70 3.41
CA SER A 519 -39.42 19.12 3.17
C SER A 519 -40.80 19.26 2.53
N TRP A 520 -41.14 18.38 1.59
CA TRP A 520 -42.48 18.33 0.98
C TRP A 520 -43.54 17.95 2.00
N ALA A 521 -43.28 16.96 2.86
CA ALA A 521 -44.16 16.62 3.97
C ALA A 521 -44.38 17.83 4.89
N LEU A 522 -43.31 18.54 5.26
CA LEU A 522 -43.41 19.75 6.09
C LEU A 522 -44.26 20.85 5.43
N PHE A 523 -44.10 21.05 4.12
CA PHE A 523 -44.91 21.98 3.34
C PHE A 523 -46.39 21.60 3.31
N LEU A 524 -46.71 20.32 3.11
CA LEU A 524 -48.08 19.81 3.15
C LEU A 524 -48.72 20.01 4.52
N ILE A 525 -48.01 19.72 5.61
CA ILE A 525 -48.50 19.98 6.97
C ILE A 525 -48.84 21.45 7.16
N GLY A 526 -47.97 22.37 6.72
CA GLY A 526 -48.15 23.80 6.88
C GLY A 526 -49.24 24.41 5.98
N SER A 527 -49.50 23.82 4.81
CA SER A 527 -50.44 24.37 3.81
C SER A 527 -51.83 23.73 3.84
N GLN A 528 -51.90 22.42 4.08
CA GLN A 528 -53.11 21.60 3.94
C GLN A 528 -53.41 20.77 5.19
N GLY A 529 -52.59 20.87 6.24
CA GLY A 529 -52.76 20.16 7.51
C GLY A 529 -52.10 18.77 7.53
N ALA A 530 -51.94 18.20 8.72
CA ALA A 530 -51.11 17.01 8.96
C ALA A 530 -51.59 15.75 8.22
N ALA A 531 -52.90 15.58 8.01
CA ALA A 531 -53.44 14.43 7.29
C ALA A 531 -52.98 14.37 5.82
N SER A 532 -52.78 15.52 5.18
CA SER A 532 -52.32 15.60 3.78
C SER A 532 -50.89 15.08 3.59
N ALA A 533 -50.07 15.11 4.65
CA ALA A 533 -48.68 14.67 4.60
C ALA A 533 -48.49 13.18 4.94
N GLU A 534 -49.53 12.48 5.40
CA GLU A 534 -49.46 11.10 5.89
C GLU A 534 -48.83 10.15 4.87
N GLU A 535 -49.30 10.19 3.61
CA GLU A 535 -48.78 9.33 2.55
C GLU A 535 -47.29 9.61 2.27
N THR A 536 -46.89 10.89 2.29
CA THR A 536 -45.50 11.30 2.05
C THR A 536 -44.61 10.81 3.20
N ILE A 537 -45.01 11.07 4.45
CA ILE A 537 -44.27 10.65 5.64
C ILE A 537 -44.12 9.13 5.68
N SER A 538 -45.18 8.40 5.33
CA SER A 538 -45.16 6.94 5.25
C SER A 538 -44.13 6.45 4.23
N LYS A 539 -44.22 6.91 2.97
CA LYS A 539 -43.28 6.54 1.89
C LYS A 539 -41.82 6.79 2.27
N PHE A 540 -41.52 7.98 2.78
CA PHE A 540 -40.14 8.34 3.14
C PHE A 540 -39.65 7.63 4.40
N THR A 541 -40.54 7.26 5.33
CA THR A 541 -40.22 6.37 6.47
C THR A 541 -39.87 4.96 6.00
N TYR A 542 -40.63 4.36 5.08
CA TYR A 542 -40.26 3.08 4.49
C TYR A 542 -38.94 3.15 3.71
N PHE A 543 -38.67 4.26 3.03
CA PHE A 543 -37.39 4.47 2.36
C PHE A 543 -36.19 4.53 3.33
N GLN A 544 -36.42 4.74 4.63
CA GLN A 544 -35.38 4.64 5.67
C GLN A 544 -34.89 3.22 5.88
N ILE A 545 -35.64 2.18 5.48
CA ILE A 545 -35.18 0.79 5.54
C ILE A 545 -33.85 0.60 4.77
N ALA A 546 -33.62 1.40 3.72
CA ALA A 546 -32.34 1.42 3.03
C ALA A 546 -31.15 1.78 3.94
N GLU A 547 -31.34 2.55 5.03
CA GLU A 547 -30.28 2.85 6.00
C GLU A 547 -29.80 1.59 6.75
N VAL A 548 -30.68 0.62 6.97
CA VAL A 548 -30.28 -0.70 7.50
C VAL A 548 -29.35 -1.39 6.51
N ILE A 549 -29.70 -1.36 5.23
CA ILE A 549 -28.87 -1.93 4.15
C ILE A 549 -27.51 -1.21 4.08
N HIS A 550 -27.49 0.13 4.15
CA HIS A 550 -26.25 0.91 4.17
C HIS A 550 -25.36 0.54 5.36
N ALA A 551 -25.95 0.32 6.54
CA ALA A 551 -25.22 -0.11 7.73
C ALA A 551 -24.69 -1.55 7.60
N VAL A 552 -25.51 -2.49 7.11
CA VAL A 552 -25.11 -3.89 6.87
C VAL A 552 -23.96 -3.98 5.87
N LEU A 553 -24.00 -3.20 4.80
CA LEU A 553 -22.96 -3.15 3.78
C LEU A 553 -21.73 -2.33 4.21
N GLY A 554 -21.76 -1.69 5.38
CA GLY A 554 -20.67 -0.86 5.88
C GLY A 554 -20.46 0.43 5.08
N MET A 555 -21.47 0.90 4.33
CA MET A 555 -21.44 2.18 3.62
C MET A 555 -21.42 3.36 4.60
N VAL A 556 -21.99 3.17 5.79
CA VAL A 556 -22.01 4.14 6.89
C VAL A 556 -21.52 3.48 8.18
N PRO A 557 -20.85 4.23 9.08
CA PRO A 557 -20.25 3.67 10.30
C PRO A 557 -21.27 3.37 11.42
N SER A 558 -22.50 2.99 11.07
CA SER A 558 -23.61 2.73 12.01
C SER A 558 -23.74 1.24 12.33
N SER A 559 -24.16 0.89 13.55
CA SER A 559 -24.47 -0.51 13.88
C SER A 559 -25.77 -0.95 13.20
N PRO A 560 -25.77 -2.05 12.42
CA PRO A 560 -26.97 -2.52 11.72
C PRO A 560 -28.16 -2.77 12.64
N LEU A 561 -27.90 -3.36 13.82
CA LEU A 561 -28.95 -3.71 14.78
C LEU A 561 -29.62 -2.46 15.35
N THR A 562 -28.83 -1.46 15.76
CA THR A 562 -29.39 -0.22 16.33
C THR A 562 -30.17 0.57 15.29
N THR A 563 -29.67 0.60 14.05
CA THR A 563 -30.35 1.25 12.92
C THR A 563 -31.68 0.56 12.61
N ALA A 564 -31.69 -0.78 12.57
CA ALA A 564 -32.91 -1.56 12.36
C ALA A 564 -33.96 -1.30 13.45
N MET A 565 -33.57 -1.36 14.73
CA MET A 565 -34.49 -1.08 15.84
C MET A 565 -35.10 0.32 15.75
N GLN A 566 -34.29 1.33 15.42
CA GLN A 566 -34.77 2.72 15.26
C GLN A 566 -35.80 2.84 14.13
N ILE A 567 -35.54 2.22 12.98
CA ILE A 567 -36.42 2.31 11.81
C ILE A 567 -37.69 1.49 12.01
N THR A 568 -37.59 0.29 12.60
CA THR A 568 -38.75 -0.56 12.93
C THR A 568 -39.71 0.17 13.87
N SER A 569 -39.20 0.92 14.86
CA SER A 569 -40.05 1.74 15.74
C SER A 569 -40.86 2.77 14.95
N ARG A 570 -40.23 3.45 13.98
CA ARG A 570 -40.89 4.47 13.15
C ARG A 570 -41.89 3.89 12.16
N VAL A 571 -41.54 2.77 11.52
CA VAL A 571 -42.46 2.02 10.66
C VAL A 571 -43.68 1.55 11.46
N GLY A 572 -43.48 1.11 12.71
CA GLY A 572 -44.56 0.75 13.63
C GLY A 572 -45.51 1.92 13.89
N ALA A 573 -44.99 3.11 14.18
CA ALA A 573 -45.81 4.31 14.41
C ALA A 573 -46.66 4.69 13.18
N VAL A 574 -46.07 4.64 11.97
CA VAL A 574 -46.80 4.88 10.73
C VAL A 574 -47.86 3.80 10.48
N GLN A 575 -47.57 2.54 10.79
CA GLN A 575 -48.52 1.44 10.63
C GLN A 575 -49.72 1.59 11.57
N VAL A 576 -49.52 2.07 12.80
CA VAL A 576 -50.61 2.38 13.73
C VAL A 576 -51.55 3.43 13.15
N VAL A 577 -51.00 4.47 12.52
CA VAL A 577 -51.81 5.49 11.82
C VAL A 577 -52.59 4.87 10.66
N ALA A 578 -51.97 3.99 9.87
CA ALA A 578 -52.63 3.33 8.75
C ALA A 578 -53.76 2.38 9.19
N CYS A 579 -53.61 1.71 10.34
CA CYS A 579 -54.60 0.77 10.87
C CYS A 579 -55.81 1.45 11.53
N ALA A 580 -55.66 2.68 12.02
CA ALA A 580 -56.75 3.49 12.58
C ALA A 580 -57.56 4.14 11.43
N SER A 581 -58.67 3.51 11.06
CA SER A 581 -59.47 3.89 9.89
C SER A 581 -60.82 4.48 10.23
N SER A 582 -61.27 4.39 11.49
CA SER A 582 -62.52 5.04 11.91
C SER A 582 -62.36 6.55 11.95
N SER A 583 -63.40 7.27 11.53
CA SER A 583 -63.42 8.74 11.54
C SER A 583 -63.21 9.29 12.96
N ALA A 584 -63.74 8.61 13.99
CA ALA A 584 -63.62 9.01 15.38
C ALA A 584 -62.17 8.93 15.90
N SER A 585 -61.46 7.83 15.65
CA SER A 585 -60.05 7.71 16.05
C SER A 585 -59.16 8.68 15.28
N ARG A 586 -59.39 8.84 13.97
CA ARG A 586 -58.61 9.78 13.14
C ARG A 586 -58.73 11.23 13.61
N SER A 587 -59.94 11.68 13.98
CA SER A 587 -60.14 13.01 14.56
C SER A 587 -59.43 13.17 15.91
N ALA A 588 -59.46 12.14 16.77
CA ALA A 588 -58.79 12.17 18.07
C ALA A 588 -57.25 12.10 17.98
N MET A 589 -56.72 11.42 16.96
CA MET A 589 -55.28 11.29 16.71
C MET A 589 -54.67 12.54 16.10
N LEU A 590 -55.44 13.37 15.39
CA LEU A 590 -54.96 14.48 14.57
C LEU A 590 -54.02 15.47 15.30
N PRO A 591 -54.28 15.91 16.55
CA PRO A 591 -53.37 16.81 17.27
C PRO A 591 -52.02 16.14 17.58
N TRP A 592 -52.04 14.87 17.98
CA TRP A 592 -50.85 14.08 18.28
C TRP A 592 -50.04 13.79 17.01
N MET A 593 -50.73 13.45 15.92
CA MET A 593 -50.13 13.25 14.59
C MET A 593 -49.44 14.50 14.10
N THR A 594 -50.10 15.65 14.22
CA THR A 594 -49.52 16.95 13.83
C THR A 594 -48.21 17.22 14.59
N LEU A 595 -48.19 16.95 15.89
CA LEU A 595 -47.03 17.17 16.74
C LEU A 595 -45.83 16.33 16.30
N PHE A 596 -45.99 15.00 16.15
CA PHE A 596 -44.85 14.16 15.77
C PHE A 596 -44.49 14.27 14.28
N TYR A 597 -45.44 14.54 13.38
CA TYR A 597 -45.15 14.80 11.96
C TYR A 597 -44.28 16.04 11.77
N ILE A 598 -44.57 17.14 12.45
CA ILE A 598 -43.71 18.34 12.42
C ILE A 598 -42.34 18.02 13.02
N ALA A 599 -42.31 17.40 14.20
CA ALA A 599 -41.07 17.07 14.89
C ALA A 599 -40.14 16.17 14.05
N TRP A 600 -40.71 15.13 13.43
CA TRP A 600 -40.00 14.25 12.51
C TRP A 600 -39.52 15.02 11.29
N SER A 601 -40.40 15.75 10.60
CA SER A 601 -40.06 16.40 9.33
C SER A 601 -38.94 17.42 9.52
N VAL A 602 -39.00 18.26 10.55
CA VAL A 602 -37.92 19.21 10.86
C VAL A 602 -36.62 18.48 11.22
N THR A 603 -36.69 17.42 12.03
CA THR A 603 -35.50 16.63 12.41
C THR A 603 -34.84 15.98 11.20
N GLU A 604 -35.64 15.38 10.31
CA GLU A 604 -35.17 14.67 9.14
C GLU A 604 -34.60 15.60 8.08
N VAL A 605 -35.24 16.75 7.82
CA VAL A 605 -34.69 17.77 6.91
C VAL A 605 -33.30 18.20 7.36
N ILE A 606 -33.13 18.52 8.66
CA ILE A 606 -31.82 18.89 9.22
C ILE A 606 -30.83 17.73 9.11
N ARG A 607 -31.25 16.49 9.43
CA ARG A 607 -30.40 15.29 9.42
C ARG A 607 -29.86 14.98 8.03
N TYR A 608 -30.74 14.92 7.04
CA TYR A 608 -30.36 14.55 5.70
C TYR A 608 -29.61 15.66 4.97
N LEU A 609 -29.94 16.93 5.21
CA LEU A 609 -29.14 18.05 4.72
C LEU A 609 -27.70 17.99 5.28
N TYR A 610 -27.57 17.70 6.58
CA TYR A 610 -26.26 17.52 7.22
C TYR A 610 -25.50 16.33 6.61
N TYR A 611 -26.14 15.19 6.40
CA TYR A 611 -25.51 14.02 5.79
C TYR A 611 -25.11 14.25 4.33
N ALA A 612 -25.95 14.90 3.52
CA ALA A 612 -25.64 15.22 2.14
C ALA A 612 -24.40 16.12 2.02
N LEU A 613 -24.39 17.25 2.75
CA LEU A 613 -23.28 18.20 2.71
C LEU A 613 -21.99 17.60 3.28
N ASN A 614 -22.06 16.92 4.42
CA ASN A 614 -20.88 16.34 5.04
C ASN A 614 -20.27 15.20 4.19
N THR A 615 -21.11 14.41 3.50
CA THR A 615 -20.64 13.38 2.56
C THR A 615 -20.01 14.00 1.31
N ALA A 616 -20.52 15.14 0.85
CA ALA A 616 -19.93 15.94 -0.23
C ALA A 616 -18.67 16.72 0.19
N GLY A 617 -18.21 16.59 1.45
CA GLY A 617 -17.03 17.29 1.96
C GLY A 617 -17.27 18.75 2.39
N VAL A 618 -18.52 19.20 2.43
CA VAL A 618 -18.91 20.55 2.83
C VAL A 618 -19.37 20.56 4.29
N GLN A 619 -18.57 21.16 5.18
CA GLN A 619 -18.92 21.30 6.59
C GLN A 619 -19.51 22.68 6.89
N VAL A 620 -20.79 22.72 7.27
CA VAL A 620 -21.51 23.94 7.63
C VAL A 620 -21.73 23.99 9.14
N ALA A 621 -21.08 24.94 9.83
CA ALA A 621 -21.10 25.02 11.29
C ALA A 621 -22.51 25.25 11.88
N PRO A 622 -23.35 26.16 11.36
CA PRO A 622 -24.73 26.31 11.83
C PRO A 622 -25.56 25.03 11.70
N LEU A 623 -25.41 24.31 10.58
CA LEU A 623 -26.12 23.06 10.33
C LEU A 623 -25.66 21.95 11.28
N THR A 624 -24.35 21.88 11.56
CA THR A 624 -23.80 20.97 12.56
C THR A 624 -24.39 21.29 13.94
N TRP A 625 -24.48 22.56 14.32
CA TRP A 625 -25.09 22.97 15.58
C TRP A 625 -26.56 22.55 15.67
N LEU A 626 -27.34 22.78 14.59
CA LEU A 626 -28.74 22.38 14.50
C LEU A 626 -28.88 20.86 14.71
N ARG A 627 -28.13 20.05 13.94
CA ARG A 627 -28.17 18.59 14.01
C ARG A 627 -27.98 18.03 15.42
N TYR A 628 -27.12 18.66 16.22
CA TYR A 628 -26.79 18.22 17.58
C TYR A 628 -27.49 19.02 18.69
N SER A 629 -28.41 19.94 18.37
CA SER A 629 -29.11 20.76 19.39
C SER A 629 -30.63 20.74 19.26
N THR A 630 -31.20 20.58 18.06
CA THR A 630 -32.66 20.59 17.88
C THR A 630 -33.36 19.43 18.58
N PHE A 631 -32.66 18.32 18.84
CA PHE A 631 -33.21 17.18 19.58
C PHE A 631 -33.70 17.57 21.00
N LEU A 632 -33.17 18.64 21.61
CA LEU A 632 -33.59 19.09 22.94
C LEU A 632 -35.09 19.42 23.00
N LEU A 633 -35.65 19.91 21.89
CA LEU A 633 -37.07 20.25 21.76
C LEU A 633 -37.82 19.22 20.92
N LEU A 634 -37.26 18.84 19.78
CA LEU A 634 -37.96 18.00 18.80
C LEU A 634 -38.07 16.54 19.25
N TYR A 635 -37.13 16.02 20.04
CA TYR A 635 -37.18 14.62 20.47
C TYR A 635 -38.28 14.37 21.52
N PRO A 636 -38.42 15.18 22.60
CA PRO A 636 -39.57 15.08 23.50
C PRO A 636 -40.91 15.30 22.78
N ALA A 637 -40.99 16.26 21.86
CA ALA A 637 -42.20 16.53 21.09
C ALA A 637 -42.59 15.34 20.19
N GLY A 638 -41.61 14.74 19.50
CA GLY A 638 -41.81 13.56 18.67
C GLY A 638 -42.31 12.36 19.47
N VAL A 639 -41.64 12.02 20.57
CA VAL A 639 -42.05 10.89 21.44
C VAL A 639 -43.44 11.11 22.03
N THR A 640 -43.76 12.33 22.46
CA THR A 640 -45.07 12.66 23.01
C THR A 640 -46.17 12.50 21.96
N GLY A 641 -45.94 12.98 20.74
CA GLY A 641 -46.89 12.81 19.64
C GLY A 641 -47.04 11.36 19.21
N GLU A 642 -45.96 10.59 19.09
CA GLU A 642 -46.01 9.15 18.77
C GLU A 642 -46.84 8.38 19.81
N LEU A 643 -46.52 8.54 21.11
CA LEU A 643 -47.24 7.85 22.18
C LEU A 643 -48.71 8.28 22.27
N GLY A 644 -49.00 9.58 22.09
CA GLY A 644 -50.36 10.10 22.07
C GLY A 644 -51.19 9.52 20.91
N THR A 645 -50.59 9.39 19.73
CA THR A 645 -51.22 8.75 18.56
C THR A 645 -51.49 7.28 18.79
N VAL A 646 -50.54 6.53 19.35
CA VAL A 646 -50.75 5.10 19.63
C VAL A 646 -51.79 4.90 20.75
N PHE A 647 -51.75 5.72 21.80
CA PHE A 647 -52.71 5.67 22.91
C PHE A 647 -54.15 5.92 22.43
N THR A 648 -54.34 6.92 21.56
CA THR A 648 -55.66 7.26 21.01
C THR A 648 -56.17 6.22 20.00
N ALA A 649 -55.28 5.57 19.24
CA ALA A 649 -55.62 4.48 18.32
C ALA A 649 -55.91 3.13 19.02
N LEU A 650 -55.45 2.95 20.27
CA LEU A 650 -55.49 1.68 21.00
C LEU A 650 -56.88 1.03 21.11
N PRO A 651 -57.98 1.77 21.40
CA PRO A 651 -59.31 1.17 21.53
C PRO A 651 -59.80 0.52 20.22
N GLU A 652 -59.56 1.19 19.08
CA GLU A 652 -59.93 0.67 17.76
C GLU A 652 -59.04 -0.50 17.35
N MET A 653 -57.73 -0.42 17.60
CA MET A 653 -56.80 -1.52 17.30
C MET A 653 -57.13 -2.77 18.11
N ALA A 654 -57.48 -2.62 19.39
CA ALA A 654 -57.87 -3.74 20.25
C ALA A 654 -59.20 -4.39 19.79
N ALA A 655 -60.14 -3.61 19.24
CA ALA A 655 -61.38 -4.12 18.68
C ALA A 655 -61.17 -4.84 17.34
N LYS A 656 -60.32 -4.31 16.46
CA LYS A 656 -59.98 -4.94 15.17
C LYS A 656 -59.13 -6.21 15.31
N ALA A 657 -58.31 -6.30 16.36
CA ALA A 657 -57.47 -7.48 16.61
C ALA A 657 -58.28 -8.74 16.97
N THR A 658 -59.53 -8.56 17.44
CA THR A 658 -60.45 -9.66 17.77
C THR A 658 -61.28 -10.16 16.58
N GLU A 659 -61.22 -9.50 15.42
CA GLU A 659 -61.91 -9.93 14.20
C GLU A 659 -61.01 -10.87 13.34
N PRO A 660 -61.54 -11.94 12.70
CA PRO A 660 -60.75 -12.91 11.93
C PRO A 660 -60.03 -12.38 10.67
N CYS A 661 -60.02 -11.07 10.41
CA CYS A 661 -59.43 -10.49 9.21
C CYS A 661 -59.15 -8.99 9.39
N GLY A 662 -57.97 -8.64 9.91
CA GLY A 662 -57.61 -7.22 10.11
C GLY A 662 -56.16 -6.83 9.83
N LEU A 663 -55.19 -7.74 9.94
CA LEU A 663 -53.77 -7.46 9.67
C LEU A 663 -53.12 -8.64 8.93
N SER A 664 -53.35 -8.74 7.62
CA SER A 664 -52.81 -9.76 6.70
C SER A 664 -53.34 -11.19 6.88
N SER A 665 -53.62 -11.87 5.77
CA SER A 665 -54.23 -13.21 5.63
C SER A 665 -53.38 -14.38 6.15
N SER A 666 -52.46 -14.12 7.09
CA SER A 666 -51.52 -15.11 7.65
C SER A 666 -51.37 -15.04 9.17
N CYS A 667 -52.09 -14.14 9.86
CA CYS A 667 -52.00 -14.00 11.31
C CYS A 667 -53.37 -14.28 11.95
N GLY A 668 -53.40 -15.20 12.92
CA GLY A 668 -54.62 -15.53 13.67
C GLY A 668 -55.15 -14.37 14.52
N THR A 669 -56.29 -14.59 15.18
CA THR A 669 -56.90 -13.62 16.10
C THR A 669 -56.00 -13.38 17.32
N LEU A 670 -55.77 -12.10 17.66
CA LEU A 670 -55.01 -11.71 18.85
C LEU A 670 -55.99 -11.24 19.94
N PRO A 671 -55.95 -11.81 21.16
CA PRO A 671 -56.79 -11.35 22.26
C PRO A 671 -56.55 -9.86 22.56
N ALA A 672 -57.60 -9.07 22.75
CA ALA A 672 -57.51 -7.64 23.07
C ALA A 672 -56.61 -7.33 24.29
N PHE A 673 -56.53 -8.25 25.25
CA PHE A 673 -55.61 -8.16 26.39
C PHE A 673 -54.14 -8.16 25.95
N LEU A 674 -53.77 -8.96 24.96
CA LEU A 674 -52.40 -9.07 24.46
C LEU A 674 -51.97 -7.79 23.73
N VAL A 675 -52.89 -7.15 22.99
CA VAL A 675 -52.65 -5.84 22.35
C VAL A 675 -52.41 -4.75 23.40
N LYS A 676 -53.24 -4.69 24.45
CA LYS A 676 -53.07 -3.76 25.56
C LYS A 676 -51.78 -4.02 26.36
N ALA A 677 -51.43 -5.28 26.60
CA ALA A 677 -50.19 -5.67 27.27
C ALA A 677 -48.95 -5.30 26.43
N THR A 678 -49.02 -5.48 25.10
CA THR A 678 -47.95 -5.06 24.17
C THR A 678 -47.74 -3.55 24.22
N PHE A 679 -48.82 -2.77 24.21
CA PHE A 679 -48.74 -1.32 24.35
C PHE A 679 -48.19 -0.88 25.72
N ALA A 680 -48.60 -1.52 26.80
CA ALA A 680 -48.02 -1.28 28.13
C ALA A 680 -46.51 -1.58 28.14
N GLY A 681 -46.07 -2.66 27.48
CA GLY A 681 -44.66 -2.97 27.27
C GLY A 681 -43.92 -1.88 26.49
N VAL A 682 -44.51 -1.34 25.42
CA VAL A 682 -43.95 -0.20 24.66
C VAL A 682 -43.79 1.03 25.57
N LEU A 683 -44.78 1.37 26.38
CA LEU A 683 -44.67 2.49 27.33
C LEU A 683 -43.54 2.31 28.33
N VAL A 684 -43.35 1.10 28.86
CA VAL A 684 -42.23 0.78 29.76
C VAL A 684 -40.89 0.92 29.04
N ILE A 685 -40.79 0.43 27.80
CA ILE A 685 -39.57 0.58 26.97
C ILE A 685 -39.27 2.05 26.72
N TYR A 686 -40.26 2.88 26.40
CA TYR A 686 -40.08 4.31 26.22
C TYR A 686 -39.70 5.02 27.52
N ALA A 687 -40.34 4.69 28.65
CA ALA A 687 -40.05 5.29 29.96
C ALA A 687 -38.61 5.00 30.43
N LEU A 688 -38.09 3.80 30.17
CA LEU A 688 -36.72 3.41 30.52
C LEU A 688 -35.69 3.84 29.46
N GLY A 689 -36.04 3.70 28.18
CA GLY A 689 -35.13 3.95 27.05
C GLY A 689 -34.94 5.43 26.73
N PHE A 690 -35.97 6.27 26.93
CA PHE A 690 -35.90 7.70 26.60
C PHE A 690 -34.83 8.44 27.42
N PRO A 691 -34.76 8.35 28.76
CA PRO A 691 -33.72 9.01 29.55
C PRO A 691 -32.31 8.55 29.17
N MET A 692 -32.14 7.25 28.89
CA MET A 692 -30.86 6.67 28.49
C MET A 692 -30.39 7.24 27.14
N LEU A 693 -31.24 7.17 26.10
CA LEU A 693 -30.91 7.68 24.77
C LEU A 693 -30.71 9.20 24.77
N PHE A 694 -31.55 9.94 25.49
CA PHE A 694 -31.40 11.39 25.65
C PHE A 694 -30.06 11.77 26.29
N GLY A 695 -29.65 11.04 27.34
CA GLY A 695 -28.34 11.20 27.98
C GLY A 695 -27.18 10.98 27.01
N THR A 696 -27.24 9.95 26.17
CA THR A 696 -26.20 9.71 25.15
C THR A 696 -26.09 10.86 24.15
N MET A 697 -27.21 11.44 23.70
CA MET A 697 -27.21 12.57 22.77
C MET A 697 -26.64 13.85 23.40
N LEU A 698 -26.89 14.11 24.69
CA LEU A 698 -26.24 15.21 25.43
C LEU A 698 -24.71 15.05 25.46
N GLY A 699 -24.23 13.83 25.66
CA GLY A 699 -22.80 13.49 25.60
C GLY A 699 -22.20 13.76 24.22
N GLN A 700 -22.87 13.31 23.16
CA GLN A 700 -22.47 13.55 21.77
C GLN A 700 -22.40 15.05 21.45
N ARG A 701 -23.43 15.81 21.84
CA ARG A 701 -23.47 17.28 21.69
C ARG A 701 -22.28 17.94 22.35
N LYS A 702 -21.99 17.62 23.61
CA LYS A 702 -20.85 18.20 24.35
C LYS A 702 -19.53 17.98 23.61
N LYS A 703 -19.32 16.78 23.06
CA LYS A 703 -18.10 16.42 22.30
C LYS A 703 -17.97 17.20 20.99
N VAL A 704 -19.07 17.33 20.22
CA VAL A 704 -19.06 18.01 18.92
C VAL A 704 -18.92 19.52 19.08
N LEU A 705 -19.66 20.12 20.01
CA LEU A 705 -19.58 21.58 20.24
C LEU A 705 -18.20 22.01 20.75
N ARG A 706 -17.49 21.17 21.51
CA ARG A 706 -16.10 21.42 21.88
C ARG A 706 -15.20 21.51 20.65
N ARG A 707 -15.29 20.53 19.73
CA ARG A 707 -14.51 20.51 18.48
C ARG A 707 -14.79 21.74 17.59
N LEU A 708 -16.05 22.18 17.49
CA LEU A 708 -16.40 23.39 16.74
C LEU A 708 -15.78 24.66 17.35
N LYS A 709 -15.74 24.75 18.69
CA LYS A 709 -15.06 25.85 19.38
C LYS A 709 -13.55 25.84 19.14
N ASP A 710 -12.92 24.67 19.18
CA ASP A 710 -11.49 24.51 18.95
C ASP A 710 -11.10 24.88 17.50
N ALA A 711 -11.86 24.40 16.52
CA ALA A 711 -11.66 24.75 15.10
C ALA A 711 -11.89 26.24 14.81
N SER A 712 -12.83 26.88 15.50
CA SER A 712 -13.05 28.33 15.41
C SER A 712 -11.93 29.14 16.05
N LYS A 713 -11.23 28.60 17.05
CA LYS A 713 -10.04 29.24 17.65
C LYS A 713 -8.86 29.14 16.71
N GLU A 714 -8.58 27.98 16.13
CA GLU A 714 -7.51 27.81 15.13
C GLU A 714 -7.67 28.75 13.93
N LYS A 715 -8.90 28.93 13.41
CA LYS A 715 -9.18 29.89 12.32
C LYS A 715 -9.02 31.37 12.68
N LYS A 716 -8.97 31.71 13.97
CA LYS A 716 -8.68 33.08 14.45
C LYS A 716 -7.20 33.29 14.78
N THR A 717 -6.42 32.21 14.81
CA THR A 717 -4.98 32.23 15.16
C THR A 717 -4.08 32.04 13.92
N LYS A 718 -4.69 31.80 12.76
CA LYS A 718 -4.11 31.93 11.41
C LYS A 718 -4.75 33.14 10.74
#